data_AF-A0A4U8TB37-F1
#
_entry.id   AF-A0A4U8TB37-F1
#
_cell.length_a   1.000
_cell.length_b   1.000
_cell.length_c   1.000
_cell.angle_alpha   90.00
_cell.angle_beta   90.00
_cell.angle_gamma   90.00
#
_symmetry.space_group_name_H-M   'P 1'
#
loop_
_entity.id
_entity.type
_entity.pdbx_description
1 polymer ?
#
loop_
_entity_poly.entity_id
_entity_poly.type
_entity_poly.pdbx_seq_one_letter_code
_entity_poly.pdbx_strand_id
1 'polypeptide(L)'
;MNIFIINLKASTERRAFMQKQFAHLSKDIADRYNIIFFDAINAAEGEHLAFKQYSKFKSLLVRGKEMSAGERACFASHYCLWQKCIESNTPIVVLEDDVELGKHFWEGLKRVEESPYAYVRLTFLADEIKTMRLSNDFYISFDGVIGTQGYYLTPVAARAFIEHAKSWYRPVDDYMDMFYIHHVPAVCIEPVLHPREIASAIEGRWSKPPIPLKIIRECSRLYLNIRGFLYLVFRKKSLLLPKEALKTLLAGGGGQYIMLKSEKKIDLIHNFRDKDVILGFAKKINTLSSQLQAPLCVMEVCGGHTHSIMRYGLQQLLPKNIAFIHGPGCPVCIMPKNRINQAYEIAMQKDVILLTLGDMIKVPGVKGSLSTARAKGADVRFLYSPMQVLDIAKDNPHKRVVYFAIGFETTTPMSAALIERVIESRLTNVFFHINHVLVPPPVRAILDSKQCRVNALIAPSHVSVITGAKIYKDIALQYKIPIVVSGFEPVDIMESLYMIVQQGVNKEANLDIQYKRVVSMEGNLKAQSMVERYFEKRKSFEWRGLGEITESALRLKPAYTHLDAEVVFSSILSTDSIPDNKACRCGDILRGVAKPLDCKVFGKSCTPSNPLGSCMVSSEGACAAYYKYGDVSNL
;
A
#
# COMPACT_ATOMS: atom_id res chain seq x y z
N MET A 1 22.36 -8.80 29.73
CA MET A 1 23.11 -9.25 28.53
C MET A 1 23.33 -8.07 27.58
N ASN A 2 24.43 -8.02 26.82
CA ASN A 2 24.69 -6.94 25.85
C ASN A 2 24.04 -7.24 24.49
N ILE A 3 23.36 -6.25 23.91
CA ILE A 3 22.84 -6.27 22.54
C ILE A 3 23.64 -5.27 21.71
N PHE A 4 24.45 -5.76 20.79
CA PHE A 4 25.24 -4.95 19.88
C PHE A 4 24.49 -4.71 18.58
N ILE A 5 24.35 -3.45 18.19
CA ILE A 5 23.76 -3.04 16.90
C ILE A 5 24.90 -2.57 16.00
N ILE A 6 25.16 -3.28 14.90
CA ILE A 6 26.16 -2.93 13.91
C ILE A 6 25.61 -1.76 13.09
N ASN A 7 26.25 -0.59 13.19
CA ASN A 7 25.83 0.62 12.50
C ASN A 7 27.06 1.42 12.06
N LEU A 8 27.06 1.90 10.82
CA LEU A 8 28.08 2.85 10.36
C LEU A 8 27.82 4.22 11.01
N LYS A 9 28.86 4.91 11.48
CA LYS A 9 28.73 6.25 12.09
C LYS A 9 27.99 7.26 11.21
N ALA A 10 28.18 7.18 9.90
CA ALA A 10 27.51 8.04 8.93
C ALA A 10 26.01 7.74 8.78
N SER A 11 25.54 6.57 9.18
CA SER A 11 24.13 6.12 9.04
C SER A 11 23.26 6.59 10.22
N THR A 12 23.17 7.91 10.40
CA THR A 12 22.44 8.55 11.51
C THR A 12 20.94 8.22 11.51
N GLU A 13 20.32 8.15 10.34
CA GLU A 13 18.89 7.80 10.21
C GLU A 13 18.59 6.37 10.67
N ARG A 14 19.44 5.40 10.30
CA ARG A 14 19.29 4.00 10.72
C ARG A 14 19.50 3.84 12.22
N ARG A 15 20.46 4.57 12.78
CA ARG A 15 20.66 4.65 14.23
C ARG A 15 19.42 5.17 14.95
N ALA A 16 18.88 6.31 14.52
CA ALA A 16 17.68 6.91 15.10
C ALA A 16 16.46 5.98 14.98
N PHE A 17 16.34 5.27 13.85
CA PHE A 17 15.31 4.27 13.64
C PHE A 17 15.39 3.13 14.67
N MET A 18 16.56 2.50 14.84
CA MET A 18 16.74 1.45 15.84
C MET A 18 16.46 1.95 17.26
N GLN A 19 16.93 3.14 17.63
CA GLN A 19 16.64 3.74 18.94
C GLN A 19 15.14 3.92 19.19
N LYS A 20 14.41 4.40 18.17
CA LYS A 20 12.95 4.57 18.26
C LYS A 20 12.24 3.23 18.44
N GLN A 21 12.67 2.17 17.75
CA GLN A 21 12.07 0.84 17.91
C GLN A 21 12.19 0.33 19.34
N PHE A 22 13.38 0.42 19.95
CA PHE A 22 13.56 0.01 21.34
C PHE A 22 12.77 0.86 22.33
N ALA A 23 12.59 2.16 22.06
CA ALA A 23 11.77 3.03 22.90
C ALA A 23 10.27 2.69 22.90
N HIS A 24 9.78 2.01 21.86
CA HIS A 24 8.37 1.63 21.72
C HIS A 24 8.05 0.22 22.27
N LEU A 25 9.05 -0.59 22.58
CA LEU A 25 8.85 -1.89 23.21
C LEU A 25 8.67 -1.76 24.73
N SER A 26 8.00 -2.72 25.36
CA SER A 26 7.70 -2.69 26.81
C SER A 26 8.98 -2.54 27.66
N LYS A 27 8.96 -1.63 28.63
CA LYS A 27 10.14 -1.28 29.44
C LYS A 27 10.50 -2.34 30.48
N ASP A 28 9.54 -3.12 30.96
CA ASP A 28 9.73 -4.05 32.11
C ASP A 28 10.77 -5.15 31.86
N ILE A 29 11.09 -5.43 30.59
CA ILE A 29 12.11 -6.43 30.20
C ILE A 29 13.38 -5.75 29.63
N ALA A 30 13.28 -4.49 29.18
CA ALA A 30 14.36 -3.76 28.53
C ALA A 30 15.55 -3.50 29.48
N ASP A 31 15.30 -3.28 30.77
CA ASP A 31 16.33 -2.98 31.77
C ASP A 31 17.33 -4.13 32.01
N ARG A 32 17.02 -5.35 31.54
CA ARG A 32 17.93 -6.52 31.58
C ARG A 32 18.97 -6.52 30.45
N TYR A 33 18.77 -5.67 29.44
CA TYR A 33 19.56 -5.66 28.22
C TYR A 33 20.26 -4.31 28.04
N ASN A 34 21.58 -4.36 27.87
CA ASN A 34 22.37 -3.18 27.59
C ASN A 34 22.52 -3.03 26.07
N ILE A 35 21.87 -2.02 25.49
CA ILE A 35 21.86 -1.76 24.06
C ILE A 35 23.08 -0.90 23.70
N ILE A 36 23.98 -1.45 22.88
CA ILE A 36 25.24 -0.81 22.50
C ILE A 36 25.29 -0.70 20.97
N PHE A 37 25.46 0.52 20.46
CA PHE A 37 25.76 0.71 19.05
C PHE A 37 27.25 0.46 18.81
N PHE A 38 27.56 -0.55 18.00
CA PHE A 38 28.91 -0.88 17.58
C PHE A 38 29.21 -0.16 16.26
N ASP A 39 30.30 0.61 16.26
CA ASP A 39 30.79 1.28 15.06
C ASP A 39 31.26 0.22 14.05
N ALA A 40 30.47 0.05 12.99
CA ALA A 40 30.76 -0.91 11.93
C ALA A 40 32.06 -0.53 11.19
N ILE A 41 32.80 -1.55 10.75
CA ILE A 41 34.01 -1.37 9.95
C ILE A 41 33.62 -0.73 8.62
N ASN A 42 34.27 0.38 8.27
CA ASN A 42 33.94 1.18 7.11
C ASN A 42 34.71 0.71 5.86
N ALA A 43 33.97 0.15 4.90
CA ALA A 43 34.54 -0.30 3.62
C ALA A 43 35.10 0.85 2.76
N ALA A 44 34.48 2.03 2.81
CA ALA A 44 34.86 3.20 2.01
C ALA A 44 36.17 3.83 2.49
N GLU A 45 36.42 3.77 3.81
CA GLU A 45 37.67 4.24 4.42
C GLU A 45 38.79 3.18 4.38
N GLY A 46 38.49 1.98 3.87
CA GLY A 46 39.49 0.92 3.72
C GLY A 46 39.84 0.19 5.01
N GLU A 47 39.08 0.37 6.10
CA GLU A 47 39.36 -0.23 7.42
C GLU A 47 39.43 -1.76 7.38
N HIS A 48 38.66 -2.39 6.48
CA HIS A 48 38.68 -3.84 6.27
C HIS A 48 40.06 -4.38 5.81
N LEU A 49 40.94 -3.52 5.30
CA LEU A 49 42.30 -3.90 4.88
C LEU A 49 43.22 -4.23 6.06
N ALA A 50 42.86 -3.81 7.29
CA ALA A 50 43.60 -4.19 8.50
C ALA A 50 43.53 -5.71 8.78
N PHE A 51 42.55 -6.41 8.21
CA PHE A 51 42.29 -7.84 8.44
C PHE A 51 43.00 -8.70 7.38
N LYS A 52 44.16 -9.25 7.75
CA LYS A 52 45.00 -10.10 6.88
C LYS A 52 44.42 -11.50 6.60
N GLN A 53 43.32 -11.86 7.27
CA GLN A 53 42.66 -13.16 7.13
C GLN A 53 42.04 -13.34 5.74
N TYR A 54 41.72 -12.26 5.01
CA TYR A 54 41.11 -12.35 3.69
C TYR A 54 42.03 -13.03 2.66
N SER A 55 41.53 -14.09 2.02
CA SER A 55 42.23 -14.79 0.94
C SER A 55 41.53 -14.59 -0.39
N LYS A 56 42.07 -13.66 -1.19
CA LYS A 56 41.65 -13.41 -2.58
C LYS A 56 41.68 -14.67 -3.43
N PHE A 57 42.78 -15.43 -3.37
CA PHE A 57 42.95 -16.67 -4.14
C PHE A 57 41.85 -17.70 -3.82
N LYS A 58 41.59 -17.98 -2.54
CA LYS A 58 40.54 -18.93 -2.15
C LYS A 58 39.14 -18.41 -2.50
N SER A 59 38.90 -17.11 -2.40
CA SER A 59 37.63 -16.50 -2.80
C SER A 59 37.37 -16.72 -4.30
N LEU A 60 38.37 -16.50 -5.14
CA LEU A 60 38.29 -16.77 -6.57
C LEU A 60 38.06 -18.25 -6.87
N LEU A 61 38.78 -19.15 -6.20
CA LEU A 61 38.63 -20.60 -6.38
C LEU A 61 37.23 -21.09 -5.99
N VAL A 62 36.73 -20.68 -4.82
CA VAL A 62 35.49 -21.21 -4.24
C VAL A 62 34.25 -20.51 -4.81
N ARG A 63 34.30 -19.20 -5.01
CA ARG A 63 33.14 -18.38 -5.42
C ARG A 63 33.16 -17.97 -6.90
N GLY A 64 34.31 -18.10 -7.56
CA GLY A 64 34.53 -17.54 -8.90
C GLY A 64 34.69 -16.01 -8.90
N LYS A 65 34.74 -15.37 -7.74
CA LYS A 65 34.85 -13.92 -7.57
C LYS A 65 35.49 -13.54 -6.23
N GLU A 66 36.01 -12.32 -6.16
CA GLU A 66 36.51 -11.73 -4.92
C GLU A 66 35.37 -11.37 -3.98
N MET A 67 35.69 -11.21 -2.69
CA MET A 67 34.74 -10.60 -1.76
C MET A 67 34.76 -9.09 -2.00
N SER A 68 33.59 -8.47 -2.05
CA SER A 68 33.53 -7.01 -2.15
C SER A 68 34.12 -6.35 -0.91
N ALA A 69 34.47 -5.06 -0.99
CA ALA A 69 34.91 -4.31 0.17
C ALA A 69 33.85 -4.35 1.30
N GLY A 70 32.57 -4.19 0.95
CA GLY A 70 31.45 -4.31 1.89
C GLY A 70 31.31 -5.72 2.49
N GLU A 71 31.45 -6.80 1.70
CA GLU A 71 31.43 -8.17 2.24
C GLU A 71 32.58 -8.40 3.26
N ARG A 72 33.76 -7.85 2.99
CA ARG A 72 34.92 -7.93 3.92
C ARG A 72 34.71 -7.11 5.18
N ALA A 73 34.18 -5.89 5.05
CA ALA A 73 33.91 -5.00 6.17
C ALA A 73 32.79 -5.54 7.08
N CYS A 74 31.73 -6.12 6.50
CA CYS A 74 30.70 -6.84 7.22
C CYS A 74 31.30 -8.01 8.02
N PHE A 75 32.12 -8.85 7.36
CA PHE A 75 32.82 -9.95 8.06
C PHE A 75 33.66 -9.43 9.22
N ALA A 76 34.47 -8.40 8.99
CA ALA A 76 35.32 -7.80 10.01
C ALA A 76 34.51 -7.27 11.21
N SER A 77 33.38 -6.62 10.97
CA SER A 77 32.49 -6.10 12.03
C SER A 77 31.98 -7.21 12.93
N HIS A 78 31.49 -8.30 12.35
CA HIS A 78 31.05 -9.47 13.13
C HIS A 78 32.23 -10.17 13.84
N TYR A 79 33.38 -10.28 13.18
CA TYR A 79 34.58 -10.87 13.79
C TYR A 79 35.02 -10.10 15.05
N CYS A 80 35.00 -8.77 15.02
CA CYS A 80 35.28 -7.94 16.19
C CYS A 80 34.26 -8.15 17.32
N LEU A 81 32.98 -8.32 17.00
CA LEU A 81 31.96 -8.64 18.00
C LEU A 81 32.14 -10.06 18.59
N TRP A 82 32.62 -11.02 17.81
CA TRP A 82 33.00 -12.34 18.33
C TRP A 82 34.17 -12.22 19.31
N GLN A 83 35.18 -11.39 19.00
CA GLN A 83 36.29 -11.12 19.92
C GLN A 83 35.79 -10.50 21.22
N LYS A 84 34.90 -9.49 21.14
CA LYS A 84 34.27 -8.88 22.31
C LYS A 84 33.47 -9.87 23.16
N CYS A 85 32.75 -10.80 22.54
CA CYS A 85 32.04 -11.87 23.25
C CYS A 85 33.00 -12.76 24.06
N ILE A 86 34.17 -13.07 23.50
CA ILE A 86 35.21 -13.84 24.19
C ILE A 86 35.84 -13.01 25.31
N GLU A 87 36.20 -11.75 25.03
CA GLU A 87 36.83 -10.83 25.99
C GLU A 87 35.94 -10.57 27.21
N SER A 88 34.64 -10.34 27.00
CA SER A 88 33.70 -10.13 28.10
C SER A 88 33.31 -11.43 28.80
N ASN A 89 33.57 -12.58 28.18
CA ASN A 89 33.18 -13.92 28.63
C ASN A 89 31.67 -14.01 29.01
N THR A 90 30.83 -13.28 28.29
CA THR A 90 29.37 -13.28 28.46
C THR A 90 28.68 -13.46 27.11
N PRO A 91 27.53 -14.13 27.03
CA PRO A 91 26.75 -14.15 25.80
C PRO A 91 26.35 -12.75 25.32
N ILE A 92 26.22 -12.60 24.01
CA ILE A 92 25.83 -11.34 23.35
C ILE A 92 24.73 -11.61 22.32
N VAL A 93 23.95 -10.58 22.02
CA VAL A 93 23.10 -10.52 20.84
C VAL A 93 23.71 -9.54 19.86
N VAL A 94 23.73 -9.90 18.58
CA VAL A 94 24.17 -9.02 17.48
C VAL A 94 22.98 -8.76 16.58
N LEU A 95 22.76 -7.49 16.22
CA LEU A 95 21.72 -7.03 15.30
C LEU A 95 22.34 -6.12 14.22
N GLU A 96 21.83 -6.17 13.00
CA GLU A 96 22.11 -5.17 11.96
C GLU A 96 21.22 -3.92 12.14
N ASP A 97 21.56 -2.80 11.49
CA ASP A 97 20.83 -1.53 11.59
C ASP A 97 19.62 -1.39 10.66
N ASP A 98 19.33 -2.43 9.86
CA ASP A 98 18.27 -2.50 8.86
C ASP A 98 17.21 -3.58 9.19
N VAL A 99 17.05 -3.89 10.48
CA VAL A 99 16.02 -4.83 10.97
C VAL A 99 14.85 -4.13 11.66
N GLU A 100 13.67 -4.71 11.52
CA GLU A 100 12.49 -4.37 12.29
C GLU A 100 12.30 -5.36 13.45
N LEU A 101 12.08 -4.84 14.67
CA LEU A 101 11.84 -5.66 15.86
C LEU A 101 10.38 -6.15 15.86
N GLY A 102 10.17 -7.47 15.95
CA GLY A 102 8.85 -8.07 16.04
C GLY A 102 8.17 -7.80 17.39
N LYS A 103 6.85 -7.99 17.45
CA LYS A 103 6.05 -7.75 18.68
C LYS A 103 6.51 -8.61 19.86
N HIS A 104 6.97 -9.83 19.60
CA HIS A 104 7.41 -10.81 20.59
C HIS A 104 8.94 -10.84 20.74
N PHE A 105 9.64 -9.76 20.36
CA PHE A 105 11.11 -9.72 20.36
C PHE A 105 11.72 -10.04 21.73
N TRP A 106 11.24 -9.41 22.80
CA TRP A 106 11.77 -9.63 24.15
C TRP A 106 11.50 -11.03 24.69
N GLU A 107 10.33 -11.58 24.42
CA GLU A 107 9.97 -12.95 24.81
C GLU A 107 10.87 -13.96 24.10
N GLY A 108 11.12 -13.75 22.80
CA GLY A 108 12.06 -14.52 22.01
C GLY A 108 13.48 -14.47 22.57
N LEU A 109 13.98 -13.28 22.90
CA LEU A 109 15.32 -13.13 23.48
C LEU A 109 15.46 -13.82 24.84
N LYS A 110 14.48 -13.66 25.73
CA LYS A 110 14.48 -14.33 27.03
C LYS A 110 14.53 -15.85 26.86
N ARG A 111 13.72 -16.39 25.95
CA ARG A 111 13.72 -17.83 25.62
C ARG A 111 15.07 -18.30 25.10
N VAL A 112 15.74 -17.50 24.27
CA VAL A 112 17.06 -17.82 23.72
C VAL A 112 18.15 -17.78 24.80
N GLU A 113 18.11 -16.79 25.69
CA GLU A 113 19.04 -16.63 26.81
C GLU A 113 18.94 -17.80 27.80
N GLU A 114 17.72 -18.29 28.08
CA GLU A 114 17.45 -19.44 28.95
C GLU A 114 17.73 -20.80 28.25
N SER A 115 18.03 -20.78 26.95
CA SER A 115 18.26 -22.00 26.17
C SER A 115 19.69 -22.54 26.33
N PRO A 116 19.89 -23.85 26.17
CA PRO A 116 21.23 -24.46 26.23
C PRO A 116 22.02 -24.33 24.91
N TYR A 117 21.52 -23.58 23.92
CA TYR A 117 22.15 -23.48 22.59
C TYR A 117 23.23 -22.40 22.57
N ALA A 118 24.39 -22.73 21.99
CA ALA A 118 25.54 -21.83 21.97
C ALA A 118 25.44 -20.70 20.94
N TYR A 119 24.60 -20.87 19.91
CA TYR A 119 24.35 -19.95 18.81
C TYR A 119 22.92 -20.12 18.32
N VAL A 120 22.17 -19.02 18.19
CA VAL A 120 20.78 -19.04 17.70
C VAL A 120 20.53 -17.85 16.77
N ARG A 121 20.04 -18.11 15.57
CA ARG A 121 19.56 -17.07 14.63
C ARG A 121 18.18 -16.58 15.04
N LEU A 122 18.01 -15.25 15.05
CA LEU A 122 16.75 -14.58 15.42
C LEU A 122 15.85 -14.30 14.20
N THR A 123 16.36 -14.57 13.00
CA THR A 123 15.65 -14.44 11.72
C THR A 123 16.34 -15.26 10.63
N PHE A 124 15.71 -15.35 9.47
CA PHE A 124 16.22 -16.00 8.26
C PHE A 124 15.67 -15.30 7.02
N LEU A 125 16.47 -15.25 5.95
CA LEU A 125 16.16 -14.46 4.75
C LEU A 125 15.34 -15.20 3.68
N ALA A 126 15.31 -16.53 3.73
CA ALA A 126 14.53 -17.30 2.76
C ALA A 126 13.03 -17.29 3.12
N ASP A 127 12.18 -17.33 2.09
CA ASP A 127 10.72 -17.41 2.23
C ASP A 127 10.30 -18.62 3.08
N GLU A 128 11.00 -19.73 2.88
CA GLU A 128 10.86 -20.95 3.63
C GLU A 128 12.20 -21.65 3.78
N ILE A 129 12.49 -22.16 4.97
CA ILE A 129 13.68 -22.97 5.24
C ILE A 129 13.27 -24.37 5.67
N LYS A 130 14.01 -25.37 5.20
CA LYS A 130 13.86 -26.75 5.63
C LYS A 130 14.52 -26.91 6.99
N THR A 131 13.75 -27.33 7.99
CA THR A 131 14.23 -27.44 9.37
C THR A 131 13.84 -28.75 10.02
N MET A 132 14.56 -29.12 11.07
CA MET A 132 14.14 -30.15 12.02
C MET A 132 13.78 -29.47 13.35
N ARG A 133 12.64 -29.85 13.94
CA ARG A 133 12.22 -29.32 15.24
C ARG A 133 13.07 -29.91 16.36
N LEU A 134 13.55 -29.03 17.25
CA LEU A 134 14.19 -29.35 18.52
C LEU A 134 13.21 -29.06 19.66
N SER A 135 13.61 -29.34 20.91
CA SER A 135 12.82 -29.00 22.11
C SER A 135 12.59 -27.49 22.24
N ASN A 136 11.47 -27.10 22.86
CA ASN A 136 11.13 -25.71 23.20
C ASN A 136 11.04 -24.74 22.01
N ASP A 137 10.52 -25.23 20.88
CA ASP A 137 10.29 -24.45 19.65
C ASP A 137 11.56 -23.82 19.05
N PHE A 138 12.67 -24.52 19.24
CA PHE A 138 13.88 -24.30 18.46
C PHE A 138 13.88 -25.21 17.24
N TYR A 139 14.55 -24.75 16.20
CA TYR A 139 14.66 -25.45 14.93
C TYR A 139 16.13 -25.49 14.53
N ILE A 140 16.55 -26.55 13.85
CA ILE A 140 17.90 -26.66 13.28
C ILE A 140 17.80 -26.82 11.78
N SER A 141 18.65 -26.11 11.06
CA SER A 141 18.83 -26.30 9.63
C SER A 141 20.28 -26.58 9.27
N PHE A 142 20.46 -27.42 8.27
CA PHE A 142 21.74 -27.66 7.60
C PHE A 142 21.72 -27.17 6.15
N ASP A 143 20.57 -26.67 5.69
CA ASP A 143 20.37 -26.05 4.39
C ASP A 143 20.42 -24.53 4.65
N GLY A 144 21.48 -23.87 4.17
CA GLY A 144 21.88 -22.51 4.57
C GLY A 144 20.73 -21.55 4.86
N VAL A 145 20.75 -20.97 6.06
CA VAL A 145 19.72 -20.06 6.58
C VAL A 145 19.92 -18.65 6.00
N ILE A 146 21.18 -18.28 5.73
CA ILE A 146 21.63 -17.06 5.07
C ILE A 146 21.31 -15.77 5.86
N GLY A 147 22.15 -14.75 5.73
CA GLY A 147 22.01 -13.46 6.40
C GLY A 147 22.71 -13.33 7.75
N THR A 148 22.79 -12.11 8.26
CA THR A 148 23.45 -11.74 9.53
C THR A 148 22.62 -10.76 10.37
N GLN A 149 21.35 -10.54 9.97
CA GLN A 149 20.43 -9.53 10.49
C GLN A 149 20.25 -9.57 12.01
N GLY A 150 20.26 -10.77 12.59
CA GLY A 150 20.41 -10.88 14.03
C GLY A 150 20.57 -12.29 14.57
N TYR A 151 21.40 -12.42 15.61
CA TYR A 151 21.69 -13.70 16.25
C TYR A 151 22.18 -13.53 17.71
N TYR A 152 21.96 -14.57 18.50
CA TYR A 152 22.53 -14.76 19.82
C TYR A 152 23.79 -15.63 19.74
N LEU A 153 24.82 -15.28 20.52
CA LEU A 153 26.11 -15.96 20.49
C LEU A 153 26.73 -16.04 21.89
N THR A 154 27.14 -17.24 22.28
CA THR A 154 27.92 -17.50 23.50
C THR A 154 29.43 -17.42 23.26
N PRO A 155 30.27 -17.23 24.30
CA PRO A 155 31.73 -17.23 24.16
C PRO A 155 32.29 -18.53 23.57
N VAL A 156 31.63 -19.67 23.80
CA VAL A 156 32.05 -20.98 23.26
C VAL A 156 31.87 -21.02 21.74
N ALA A 157 30.72 -20.58 21.23
CA ALA A 157 30.48 -20.50 19.80
C ALA A 157 31.34 -19.42 19.13
N ALA A 158 31.56 -18.28 19.80
CA ALA A 158 32.45 -17.23 19.31
C ALA A 158 33.90 -17.73 19.14
N ARG A 159 34.42 -18.50 20.10
CA ARG A 159 35.74 -19.16 19.98
C ARG A 159 35.79 -20.11 18.79
N ALA A 160 34.77 -20.96 18.63
CA ALA A 160 34.69 -21.88 17.50
C ALA A 160 34.66 -21.14 16.15
N PHE A 161 33.92 -20.03 16.04
CA PHE A 161 33.95 -19.20 14.84
C PHE A 161 35.32 -18.57 14.60
N ILE A 162 35.98 -18.01 15.60
CA ILE A 162 37.28 -17.33 15.42
C ILE A 162 38.40 -18.33 15.09
N GLU A 163 38.45 -19.47 15.79
CA GLU A 163 39.51 -20.48 15.62
C GLU A 163 39.61 -20.99 14.18
N HIS A 164 38.46 -21.12 13.51
CA HIS A 164 38.39 -21.59 12.14
C HIS A 164 38.31 -20.47 11.09
N ALA A 165 38.18 -19.20 11.51
CA ALA A 165 38.18 -18.03 10.64
C ALA A 165 39.60 -17.51 10.32
N LYS A 166 40.59 -18.40 10.22
CA LYS A 166 41.98 -18.06 9.85
C LYS A 166 42.12 -17.59 8.39
N SER A 167 41.13 -17.89 7.55
CA SER A 167 41.14 -17.54 6.13
C SER A 167 39.73 -17.20 5.67
N TRP A 168 39.45 -15.94 5.34
CA TRP A 168 38.14 -15.47 4.88
C TRP A 168 38.11 -15.53 3.36
N TYR A 169 37.20 -16.34 2.82
CA TYR A 169 37.02 -16.49 1.37
C TYR A 169 35.55 -16.60 0.97
N ARG A 170 34.64 -16.42 1.94
CA ARG A 170 33.20 -16.28 1.76
C ARG A 170 32.68 -15.15 2.65
N PRO A 171 31.56 -14.53 2.28
CA PRO A 171 30.81 -13.64 3.16
C PRO A 171 30.54 -14.29 4.52
N VAL A 172 30.33 -13.46 5.54
CA VAL A 172 30.21 -13.92 6.92
C VAL A 172 28.98 -14.77 7.16
N ASP A 173 27.85 -14.43 6.53
CA ASP A 173 26.63 -15.23 6.55
C ASP A 173 26.86 -16.65 6.01
N ASP A 174 27.52 -16.74 4.85
CA ASP A 174 27.94 -18.00 4.25
C ASP A 174 28.86 -18.79 5.20
N TYR A 175 29.83 -18.12 5.84
CA TYR A 175 30.78 -18.74 6.74
C TYR A 175 30.11 -19.31 7.99
N MET A 176 29.18 -18.57 8.59
CA MET A 176 28.47 -18.98 9.81
C MET A 176 27.60 -20.23 9.60
N ASP A 177 27.19 -20.50 8.35
CA ASP A 177 26.46 -21.72 7.98
C ASP A 177 27.38 -22.92 7.69
N MET A 178 28.72 -22.75 7.70
CA MET A 178 29.69 -23.81 7.44
C MET A 178 30.00 -24.67 8.68
N PHE A 179 28.96 -25.25 9.30
CA PHE A 179 29.07 -26.08 10.52
C PHE A 179 30.10 -27.22 10.43
N TYR A 180 30.41 -27.70 9.22
CA TYR A 180 31.43 -28.73 8.94
C TYR A 180 32.88 -28.20 8.98
N ILE A 181 33.06 -26.91 9.25
CA ILE A 181 34.34 -26.25 9.51
C ILE A 181 34.48 -25.95 11.00
N HIS A 182 33.51 -25.25 11.59
CA HIS A 182 33.61 -24.71 12.95
C HIS A 182 32.73 -25.44 13.97
N HIS A 183 32.05 -26.52 13.60
CA HIS A 183 31.26 -27.37 14.49
C HIS A 183 29.99 -26.73 15.11
N VAL A 184 29.66 -25.48 14.77
CA VAL A 184 28.47 -24.77 15.28
C VAL A 184 27.34 -24.87 14.24
N PRO A 185 26.22 -25.56 14.51
CA PRO A 185 25.10 -25.62 13.57
C PRO A 185 24.18 -24.39 13.65
N ALA A 186 23.45 -24.13 12.57
CA ALA A 186 22.44 -23.06 12.52
C ALA A 186 21.16 -23.51 13.24
N VAL A 187 21.06 -23.16 14.53
CA VAL A 187 19.81 -23.21 15.28
C VAL A 187 19.07 -21.90 15.09
N CYS A 188 17.75 -21.95 14.91
CA CYS A 188 16.88 -20.79 14.76
C CYS A 188 15.62 -20.93 15.61
N ILE A 189 14.95 -19.81 15.82
CA ILE A 189 13.58 -19.73 16.34
C ILE A 189 12.67 -19.18 15.23
N GLU A 190 11.35 -19.20 15.45
CA GLU A 190 10.43 -18.39 14.64
C GLU A 190 10.93 -16.93 14.61
N PRO A 191 10.93 -16.26 13.44
CA PRO A 191 11.54 -14.94 13.31
C PRO A 191 10.97 -13.94 14.30
N VAL A 192 11.86 -13.33 15.09
CA VAL A 192 11.52 -12.20 15.97
C VAL A 192 12.08 -10.89 15.45
N LEU A 193 12.76 -10.93 14.30
CA LEU A 193 13.24 -9.80 13.52
C LEU A 193 12.77 -9.94 12.08
N HIS A 194 12.41 -8.83 11.45
CA HIS A 194 12.04 -8.78 10.05
C HIS A 194 13.05 -7.92 9.27
N PRO A 195 13.68 -8.43 8.20
CA PRO A 195 14.59 -7.65 7.38
C PRO A 195 13.81 -6.53 6.68
N ARG A 196 14.37 -5.32 6.63
CA ARG A 196 13.77 -4.22 5.85
C ARG A 196 14.25 -4.29 4.41
N GLU A 197 13.33 -4.17 3.44
CA GLU A 197 13.70 -4.01 2.04
C GLU A 197 14.29 -2.61 1.81
N ILE A 198 15.60 -2.49 2.00
CA ILE A 198 16.38 -1.31 1.64
C ILE A 198 17.40 -1.73 0.59
N ALA A 199 17.69 -0.84 -0.37
CA ALA A 199 18.81 -1.05 -1.29
C ALA A 199 20.10 -1.33 -0.49
N SER A 200 20.67 -2.51 -0.69
CA SER A 200 21.93 -2.93 -0.06
C SER A 200 23.03 -1.90 -0.36
N ALA A 201 23.63 -1.31 0.68
CA ALA A 201 24.79 -0.41 0.55
C ALA A 201 26.07 -1.15 0.08
N ILE A 202 26.04 -2.48 0.00
CA ILE A 202 27.14 -3.30 -0.49
C ILE A 202 27.08 -3.36 -2.02
N GLU A 203 27.86 -2.50 -2.68
CA GLU A 203 28.06 -2.56 -4.13
C GLU A 203 28.76 -3.88 -4.56
N GLY A 204 28.42 -4.36 -5.77
CA GLY A 204 29.12 -5.48 -6.41
C GLY A 204 28.72 -6.89 -5.97
N ARG A 205 27.69 -7.07 -5.13
CA ARG A 205 27.23 -8.40 -4.64
C ARG A 205 26.84 -9.36 -5.78
N TRP A 206 26.47 -8.85 -6.97
CA TRP A 206 25.95 -9.64 -8.11
C TRP A 206 26.82 -9.63 -9.38
N SER A 207 28.15 -9.49 -9.25
CA SER A 207 29.04 -9.67 -10.41
C SER A 207 29.04 -11.12 -10.91
N LYS A 208 28.88 -11.32 -12.23
CA LYS A 208 28.95 -12.65 -12.86
C LYS A 208 30.42 -13.09 -12.93
N PRO A 209 30.75 -14.32 -12.50
CA PRO A 209 32.12 -14.83 -12.64
C PRO A 209 32.45 -15.01 -14.13
N PRO A 210 33.71 -14.77 -14.53
CA PRO A 210 34.23 -15.18 -15.84
C PRO A 210 33.96 -16.67 -16.12
N ILE A 211 33.71 -17.01 -17.38
CA ILE A 211 33.38 -18.38 -17.82
C ILE A 211 34.30 -19.48 -17.25
N PRO A 212 35.65 -19.37 -17.26
CA PRO A 212 36.51 -20.43 -16.74
C PRO A 212 36.38 -20.61 -15.22
N LEU A 213 36.12 -19.53 -14.47
CA LEU A 213 35.92 -19.58 -13.02
C LEU A 213 34.55 -20.17 -12.63
N LYS A 214 33.60 -20.26 -13.57
CA LYS A 214 32.30 -20.88 -13.35
C LYS A 214 32.42 -22.38 -13.08
N ILE A 215 33.27 -23.09 -13.84
CA ILE A 215 33.46 -24.55 -13.69
C ILE A 215 34.10 -24.85 -12.32
N ILE A 216 35.17 -24.12 -11.98
CA ILE A 216 35.87 -24.27 -10.70
C ILE A 216 34.93 -24.00 -9.51
N ARG A 217 34.07 -22.98 -9.62
CA ARG A 217 33.03 -22.69 -8.62
C ARG A 217 32.06 -23.85 -8.45
N GLU A 218 31.57 -24.44 -9.54
CA GLU A 218 30.64 -25.58 -9.46
C GLU A 218 31.29 -26.82 -8.83
N CYS A 219 32.55 -27.12 -9.18
CA CYS A 219 33.32 -28.18 -8.54
C CYS A 219 33.51 -27.90 -7.04
N SER A 220 33.84 -26.66 -6.68
CA SER A 220 34.00 -26.24 -5.28
C SER A 220 32.69 -26.34 -4.50
N ARG A 221 31.57 -25.95 -5.11
CA ARG A 221 30.23 -26.08 -4.52
C ARG A 221 29.88 -27.54 -4.25
N LEU A 222 30.11 -28.43 -5.21
CA LEU A 222 29.90 -29.87 -5.05
C LEU A 222 30.77 -30.43 -3.92
N TYR A 223 32.06 -30.09 -3.91
CA TYR A 223 33.00 -30.49 -2.85
C TYR A 223 32.52 -30.08 -1.45
N LEU A 224 32.08 -28.82 -1.29
CA LEU A 224 31.58 -28.32 0.00
C LEU A 224 30.29 -29.02 0.43
N ASN A 225 29.37 -29.30 -0.51
CA ASN A 225 28.14 -30.04 -0.23
C ASN A 225 28.45 -31.48 0.21
N ILE A 226 29.35 -32.17 -0.49
CA ILE A 226 29.81 -33.52 -0.13
C ILE A 226 30.46 -33.48 1.26
N ARG A 227 31.31 -32.50 1.53
CA ARG A 227 31.96 -32.35 2.83
C ARG A 227 30.95 -32.14 3.96
N GLY A 228 29.95 -31.28 3.76
CA GLY A 228 28.86 -31.09 4.73
C GLY A 228 28.08 -32.37 4.97
N PHE A 229 27.72 -33.10 3.91
CA PHE A 229 27.05 -34.38 4.00
C PHE A 229 27.87 -35.42 4.77
N LEU A 230 29.14 -35.64 4.39
CA LEU A 230 30.04 -36.57 5.07
C LEU A 230 30.24 -36.18 6.55
N TYR A 231 30.30 -34.89 6.85
CA TYR A 231 30.37 -34.42 8.23
C TYR A 231 29.12 -34.83 9.03
N LEU A 232 27.91 -34.68 8.48
CA LEU A 232 26.68 -35.11 9.15
C LEU A 232 26.61 -36.63 9.33
N VAL A 233 27.14 -37.41 8.39
CA VAL A 233 27.18 -38.87 8.48
C VAL A 233 28.16 -39.33 9.56
N PHE A 234 29.40 -38.83 9.54
CA PHE A 234 30.50 -39.39 10.34
C PHE A 234 30.84 -38.60 11.60
N ARG A 235 30.55 -37.29 11.63
CA ARG A 235 31.00 -36.36 12.68
C ARG A 235 29.86 -35.54 13.31
N LYS A 236 28.58 -35.88 13.11
CA LYS A 236 27.46 -35.14 13.75
C LYS A 236 27.53 -35.06 15.27
N LYS A 237 28.19 -36.01 15.94
CA LYS A 237 28.39 -36.00 17.41
C LYS A 237 29.31 -34.88 17.90
N SER A 238 30.15 -34.31 17.04
CA SER A 238 31.01 -33.16 17.40
C SER A 238 30.33 -31.81 17.22
N LEU A 239 29.06 -31.76 16.81
CA LEU A 239 28.32 -30.50 16.76
C LEU A 239 28.18 -29.91 18.16
N LEU A 240 28.34 -28.59 18.26
CA LEU A 240 28.18 -27.82 19.49
C LEU A 240 26.69 -27.70 19.84
N LEU A 241 26.12 -28.82 20.32
CA LEU A 241 24.71 -28.98 20.67
C LEU A 241 24.57 -29.65 22.04
N PRO A 242 23.49 -29.35 22.77
CA PRO A 242 23.12 -30.08 23.98
C PRO A 242 22.93 -31.57 23.71
N LYS A 243 23.17 -32.41 24.73
CA LYS A 243 23.02 -33.88 24.63
C LYS A 243 21.64 -34.30 24.13
N GLU A 244 20.58 -33.65 24.60
CA GLU A 244 19.20 -33.94 24.16
C GLU A 244 19.00 -33.62 22.67
N ALA A 245 19.48 -32.47 22.19
CA ALA A 245 19.40 -32.11 20.78
C ALA A 245 20.22 -33.07 19.89
N LEU A 246 21.39 -33.50 20.36
CA LEU A 246 22.18 -34.53 19.69
C LEU A 246 21.43 -35.86 19.65
N LYS A 247 20.77 -36.26 20.73
CA LYS A 247 19.96 -37.50 20.77
C LYS A 247 18.83 -37.43 19.74
N THR A 248 18.12 -36.31 19.64
CA THR A 248 17.10 -36.07 18.60
C THR A 248 17.67 -36.22 17.18
N LEU A 249 18.88 -35.71 16.93
CA LEU A 249 19.58 -35.86 15.63
C LEU A 249 20.14 -37.27 15.37
N LEU A 250 20.46 -38.03 16.42
CA LEU A 250 21.05 -39.37 16.34
C LEU A 250 20.01 -40.48 16.23
N ALA A 251 18.83 -40.31 16.84
CA ALA A 251 17.78 -41.32 16.93
C ALA A 251 17.19 -41.76 15.58
N GLY A 252 17.57 -41.14 14.46
CA GLY A 252 17.43 -41.71 13.11
C GLY A 252 15.99 -41.93 12.60
N GLY A 253 14.96 -41.64 13.40
CA GLY A 253 13.55 -41.81 13.03
C GLY A 253 12.81 -40.48 13.01
N GLY A 254 12.54 -39.95 11.82
CA GLY A 254 11.33 -39.15 11.58
C GLY A 254 11.10 -37.91 12.45
N GLY A 255 12.12 -37.13 12.80
CA GLY A 255 11.87 -35.72 13.03
C GLY A 255 11.39 -35.15 11.70
N GLN A 256 10.07 -35.05 11.50
CA GLN A 256 9.48 -34.53 10.26
C GLN A 256 10.19 -33.22 9.92
N TYR A 257 10.75 -33.15 8.72
CA TYR A 257 11.25 -31.87 8.24
C TYR A 257 10.05 -30.93 8.15
N ILE A 258 10.12 -29.81 8.83
CA ILE A 258 9.09 -28.78 8.81
C ILE A 258 9.63 -27.63 7.97
N MET A 259 8.79 -27.14 7.06
CA MET A 259 9.05 -25.89 6.35
C MET A 259 8.67 -24.74 7.28
N LEU A 260 9.69 -24.05 7.80
CA LEU A 260 9.48 -22.84 8.61
C LEU A 260 9.39 -21.67 7.66
N LYS A 261 8.27 -20.94 7.67
CA LYS A 261 8.01 -19.80 6.77
C LYS A 261 8.39 -18.49 7.46
N SER A 262 8.97 -17.58 6.69
CA SER A 262 9.14 -16.19 7.13
C SER A 262 7.79 -15.48 7.02
N GLU A 263 7.36 -14.77 8.07
CA GLU A 263 6.21 -13.86 7.96
C GLU A 263 6.58 -12.72 7.03
N LYS A 264 6.20 -12.82 5.74
CA LYS A 264 6.28 -11.68 4.82
C LYS A 264 5.30 -10.62 5.26
N LYS A 265 5.81 -9.42 5.48
CA LYS A 265 4.99 -8.20 5.51
C LYS A 265 4.31 -8.09 4.14
N ILE A 266 2.98 -8.01 4.12
CA ILE A 266 2.23 -7.83 2.88
C ILE A 266 2.68 -6.49 2.27
N ASP A 267 3.30 -6.52 1.09
CA ASP A 267 3.51 -5.31 0.32
C ASP A 267 2.17 -4.92 -0.33
N LEU A 268 1.57 -3.86 0.20
CA LEU A 268 0.25 -3.40 -0.20
C LEU A 268 0.18 -2.89 -1.65
N ILE A 269 1.32 -2.73 -2.33
CA ILE A 269 1.41 -2.32 -3.73
C ILE A 269 1.75 -3.51 -4.62
N HIS A 270 2.82 -4.23 -4.33
CA HIS A 270 3.30 -5.32 -5.20
C HIS A 270 2.33 -6.50 -5.20
N ASN A 271 1.85 -6.94 -4.02
CA ASN A 271 0.95 -8.09 -3.94
C ASN A 271 -0.40 -7.84 -4.62
N PHE A 272 -0.91 -6.61 -4.59
CA PHE A 272 -2.20 -6.25 -5.19
C PHE A 272 -2.09 -5.81 -6.67
N ARG A 273 -0.88 -5.81 -7.23
CA ARG A 273 -0.60 -5.58 -8.66
C ARG A 273 0.04 -6.81 -9.34
N ASP A 274 0.08 -7.94 -8.65
CA ASP A 274 0.70 -9.16 -9.13
C ASP A 274 0.00 -9.68 -10.39
N LYS A 275 0.78 -9.82 -11.47
CA LYS A 275 0.28 -10.25 -12.78
C LYS A 275 -0.32 -11.66 -12.73
N ASP A 276 0.34 -12.59 -12.04
CA ASP A 276 -0.07 -13.99 -12.04
C ASP A 276 -1.35 -14.17 -11.23
N VAL A 277 -1.53 -13.38 -10.16
CA VAL A 277 -2.79 -13.31 -9.40
C VAL A 277 -3.93 -12.76 -10.27
N ILE A 278 -3.70 -11.66 -11.00
CA ILE A 278 -4.69 -11.06 -11.91
C ILE A 278 -5.13 -12.09 -12.97
N LEU A 279 -4.17 -12.76 -13.62
CA LEU A 279 -4.45 -13.78 -14.63
C LEU A 279 -5.14 -15.01 -14.03
N GLY A 280 -4.78 -15.39 -12.80
CA GLY A 280 -5.44 -16.44 -12.05
C GLY A 280 -6.93 -16.14 -11.82
N PHE A 281 -7.28 -14.92 -11.40
CA PHE A 281 -8.67 -14.50 -11.29
C PHE A 281 -9.37 -14.43 -12.64
N ALA A 282 -8.73 -13.89 -13.68
CA ALA A 282 -9.31 -13.85 -15.03
C ALA A 282 -9.69 -15.26 -15.52
N LYS A 283 -8.81 -16.25 -15.31
CA LYS A 283 -9.08 -17.65 -15.66
C LYS A 283 -10.28 -18.20 -14.88
N LYS A 284 -10.32 -17.99 -13.56
CA LYS A 284 -11.43 -18.43 -12.70
C LYS A 284 -12.76 -17.80 -13.12
N ILE A 285 -12.76 -16.49 -13.39
CA ILE A 285 -13.93 -15.75 -13.87
C ILE A 285 -14.39 -16.30 -15.21
N ASN A 286 -13.49 -16.55 -16.16
CA ASN A 286 -13.83 -17.09 -17.47
C ASN A 286 -14.47 -18.49 -17.38
N THR A 287 -13.96 -19.35 -16.49
CA THR A 287 -14.57 -20.68 -16.25
C THR A 287 -15.93 -20.57 -15.59
N LEU A 288 -16.10 -19.67 -14.62
CA LEU A 288 -17.33 -19.56 -13.86
C LEU A 288 -18.43 -18.82 -14.64
N SER A 289 -18.07 -17.86 -15.47
CA SER A 289 -19.02 -17.04 -16.22
C SER A 289 -19.83 -17.84 -17.25
N SER A 290 -19.35 -19.00 -17.70
CA SER A 290 -20.10 -19.86 -18.63
C SER A 290 -21.34 -20.49 -18.00
N GLN A 291 -21.44 -20.47 -16.66
CA GLN A 291 -22.58 -20.97 -15.90
C GLN A 291 -23.63 -19.88 -15.62
N LEU A 292 -23.34 -18.62 -15.95
CA LEU A 292 -24.28 -17.52 -15.78
C LEU A 292 -25.46 -17.67 -16.74
N GLN A 293 -26.68 -17.52 -16.22
CA GLN A 293 -27.90 -17.58 -17.01
C GLN A 293 -28.13 -16.33 -17.87
N ALA A 294 -27.49 -15.21 -17.51
CA ALA A 294 -27.59 -13.94 -18.22
C ALA A 294 -26.24 -13.20 -18.20
N PRO A 295 -25.99 -12.29 -19.16
CA PRO A 295 -24.80 -11.45 -19.14
C PRO A 295 -24.73 -10.59 -17.88
N LEU A 296 -23.53 -10.43 -17.34
CA LEU A 296 -23.26 -9.62 -16.16
C LEU A 296 -22.80 -8.22 -16.60
N CYS A 297 -23.57 -7.21 -16.23
CA CYS A 297 -23.32 -5.80 -16.48
C CYS A 297 -23.02 -5.13 -15.13
N VAL A 298 -21.73 -5.11 -14.78
CA VAL A 298 -21.23 -4.64 -13.49
C VAL A 298 -20.99 -3.15 -13.55
N MET A 299 -21.78 -2.38 -12.81
CA MET A 299 -21.51 -0.95 -12.66
C MET A 299 -20.47 -0.74 -11.56
N GLU A 300 -19.46 0.06 -11.85
CA GLU A 300 -18.63 0.67 -10.81
C GLU A 300 -19.03 2.13 -10.63
N VAL A 301 -18.97 2.62 -9.40
CA VAL A 301 -19.37 3.99 -9.04
C VAL A 301 -18.19 4.71 -8.40
N CYS A 302 -17.02 4.60 -9.02
CA CYS A 302 -15.83 5.33 -8.59
C CYS A 302 -14.85 5.55 -9.75
N GLY A 303 -14.53 6.81 -10.04
CA GLY A 303 -13.54 7.13 -11.08
C GLY A 303 -12.19 6.43 -10.89
N GLY A 304 -11.78 6.18 -9.65
CA GLY A 304 -10.60 5.35 -9.36
C GLY A 304 -10.70 3.93 -9.90
N HIS A 305 -11.85 3.26 -9.75
CA HIS A 305 -12.09 1.94 -10.34
C HIS A 305 -12.12 2.02 -11.87
N THR A 306 -12.80 3.03 -12.45
CA THR A 306 -12.78 3.28 -13.90
C THR A 306 -11.34 3.32 -14.42
N HIS A 307 -10.49 4.11 -13.78
CA HIS A 307 -9.11 4.30 -14.17
C HIS A 307 -8.28 3.02 -14.01
N SER A 308 -8.45 2.27 -12.93
CA SER A 308 -7.75 0.99 -12.75
C SER A 308 -8.17 -0.05 -13.79
N ILE A 309 -9.48 -0.19 -14.07
CA ILE A 309 -10.00 -1.09 -15.09
C ILE A 309 -9.38 -0.76 -16.46
N MET A 310 -9.31 0.52 -16.81
CA MET A 310 -8.79 0.97 -18.11
C MET A 310 -7.26 0.87 -18.18
N ARG A 311 -6.54 1.34 -17.15
CA ARG A 311 -5.08 1.36 -17.10
C ARG A 311 -4.47 -0.04 -17.19
N TYR A 312 -5.09 -1.01 -16.53
CA TYR A 312 -4.64 -2.41 -16.52
C TYR A 312 -5.33 -3.27 -17.58
N GLY A 313 -6.18 -2.69 -18.42
CA GLY A 313 -6.87 -3.41 -19.50
C GLY A 313 -7.76 -4.55 -18.99
N LEU A 314 -8.31 -4.47 -17.78
CA LEU A 314 -9.00 -5.59 -17.13
C LEU A 314 -10.19 -6.10 -17.95
N GLN A 315 -10.93 -5.20 -18.60
CA GLN A 315 -12.04 -5.56 -19.48
C GLN A 315 -11.62 -6.47 -20.66
N GLN A 316 -10.38 -6.38 -21.13
CA GLN A 316 -9.85 -7.20 -22.24
C GLN A 316 -9.52 -8.64 -21.78
N LEU A 317 -9.33 -8.85 -20.48
CA LEU A 317 -9.08 -10.16 -19.89
C LEU A 317 -10.38 -10.95 -19.62
N LEU A 318 -11.53 -10.29 -19.76
CA LEU A 318 -12.84 -10.84 -19.40
C LEU A 318 -13.57 -11.42 -20.61
N PRO A 319 -14.42 -12.44 -20.40
CA PRO A 319 -15.30 -12.98 -21.43
C PRO A 319 -16.36 -11.95 -21.85
N LYS A 320 -16.86 -12.09 -23.09
CA LYS A 320 -17.83 -11.14 -23.69
C LYS A 320 -19.14 -11.01 -22.93
N ASN A 321 -19.51 -12.00 -22.11
CA ASN A 321 -20.72 -11.97 -21.29
C ASN A 321 -20.56 -11.17 -19.98
N ILE A 322 -19.38 -10.57 -19.72
CA ILE A 322 -19.14 -9.66 -18.61
C ILE A 322 -18.73 -8.29 -19.15
N ALA A 323 -19.45 -7.25 -18.74
CA ALA A 323 -19.17 -5.88 -19.14
C ALA A 323 -19.15 -4.96 -17.92
N PHE A 324 -18.12 -4.10 -17.85
CA PHE A 324 -18.11 -2.97 -16.94
C PHE A 324 -18.95 -1.81 -17.47
N ILE A 325 -19.65 -1.15 -16.56
CA ILE A 325 -20.40 0.08 -16.77
C ILE A 325 -19.82 1.16 -15.87
N HIS A 326 -19.47 2.31 -16.45
CA HIS A 326 -18.88 3.43 -15.72
C HIS A 326 -19.97 4.35 -15.20
N GLY A 327 -20.34 4.19 -13.93
CA GLY A 327 -21.41 4.92 -13.30
C GLY A 327 -21.05 6.37 -12.94
N PRO A 328 -21.92 7.06 -12.19
CA PRO A 328 -21.75 8.45 -11.79
C PRO A 328 -20.75 8.60 -10.62
N GLY A 329 -19.57 7.97 -10.72
CA GLY A 329 -18.54 7.87 -9.69
C GLY A 329 -17.53 9.01 -9.64
N CYS A 330 -17.82 10.14 -10.28
CA CYS A 330 -16.95 11.32 -10.37
C CYS A 330 -17.76 12.57 -9.99
N PRO A 331 -17.49 13.22 -8.83
CA PRO A 331 -18.32 14.31 -8.34
C PRO A 331 -18.22 15.57 -9.23
N VAL A 332 -17.06 15.78 -9.86
CA VAL A 332 -16.83 16.82 -10.87
C VAL A 332 -17.70 16.59 -12.10
N CYS A 333 -17.85 15.32 -12.52
CA CYS A 333 -18.54 14.93 -13.75
C CYS A 333 -20.04 15.16 -13.65
N ILE A 334 -20.60 14.90 -12.47
CA ILE A 334 -22.04 15.02 -12.19
C ILE A 334 -22.46 16.44 -11.82
N MET A 335 -21.52 17.38 -11.69
CA MET A 335 -21.84 18.72 -11.20
C MET A 335 -22.67 19.49 -12.24
N PRO A 336 -23.86 19.99 -11.89
CA PRO A 336 -24.69 20.78 -12.80
C PRO A 336 -23.99 22.05 -13.27
N LYS A 337 -24.26 22.45 -14.51
CA LYS A 337 -23.72 23.69 -15.07
C LYS A 337 -24.11 24.92 -14.25
N ASN A 338 -25.30 24.93 -13.65
CA ASN A 338 -25.73 26.06 -12.83
C ASN A 338 -24.82 26.27 -11.61
N ARG A 339 -24.37 25.19 -10.94
CA ARG A 339 -23.44 25.31 -9.80
C ARG A 339 -22.08 25.88 -10.22
N ILE A 340 -21.62 25.57 -11.43
CA ILE A 340 -20.41 26.17 -12.01
C ILE A 340 -20.64 27.65 -12.32
N ASN A 341 -21.83 28.01 -12.81
CA ASN A 341 -22.21 29.38 -13.10
C ASN A 341 -22.29 30.23 -11.81
N GLN A 342 -22.86 29.68 -10.74
CA GLN A 342 -22.87 30.30 -9.41
C GLN A 342 -21.44 30.55 -8.90
N ALA A 343 -20.55 29.56 -9.04
CA ALA A 343 -19.13 29.74 -8.70
C ALA A 343 -18.47 30.87 -9.51
N TYR A 344 -18.79 30.94 -10.81
CA TYR A 344 -18.31 32.02 -11.68
C TYR A 344 -18.82 33.39 -11.23
N GLU A 345 -20.11 33.50 -10.89
CA GLU A 345 -20.75 34.75 -10.42
C GLU A 345 -20.15 35.24 -9.11
N ILE A 346 -19.88 34.32 -8.18
CA ILE A 346 -19.17 34.58 -6.93
C ILE A 346 -17.73 35.03 -7.21
N ALA A 347 -16.99 34.33 -8.06
CA ALA A 347 -15.60 34.65 -8.37
C ALA A 347 -15.41 36.04 -9.00
N MET A 348 -16.40 36.50 -9.76
CA MET A 348 -16.34 37.81 -10.44
C MET A 348 -16.61 39.00 -9.51
N GLN A 349 -16.95 38.78 -8.24
CA GLN A 349 -17.10 39.86 -7.26
C GLN A 349 -15.73 40.45 -6.88
N LYS A 350 -15.64 41.78 -6.80
CA LYS A 350 -14.36 42.50 -6.63
C LYS A 350 -13.61 42.17 -5.34
N ASP A 351 -14.34 41.75 -4.31
CA ASP A 351 -13.84 41.49 -2.97
C ASP A 351 -13.82 39.99 -2.62
N VAL A 352 -13.94 39.10 -3.61
CA VAL A 352 -13.96 37.65 -3.39
C VAL A 352 -12.65 36.97 -3.81
N ILE A 353 -12.24 35.97 -3.04
CA ILE A 353 -11.27 34.95 -3.45
C ILE A 353 -12.02 33.62 -3.51
N LEU A 354 -12.16 33.02 -4.69
CA LEU A 354 -12.79 31.71 -4.85
C LEU A 354 -11.72 30.61 -4.82
N LEU A 355 -11.89 29.65 -3.92
CA LEU A 355 -10.99 28.52 -3.73
C LEU A 355 -11.68 27.22 -4.12
N THR A 356 -10.98 26.35 -4.85
CA THR A 356 -11.50 25.03 -5.24
C THR A 356 -10.39 24.01 -5.44
N LEU A 357 -10.75 22.72 -5.42
CA LEU A 357 -9.89 21.65 -5.92
C LEU A 357 -9.76 21.73 -7.45
N GLY A 358 -8.67 21.20 -8.00
CA GLY A 358 -8.08 21.65 -9.27
C GLY A 358 -8.88 21.29 -10.50
N ASP A 359 -9.48 20.10 -10.48
CA ASP A 359 -10.26 19.57 -11.58
C ASP A 359 -11.48 20.45 -11.89
N MET A 360 -12.01 21.15 -10.88
CA MET A 360 -13.15 22.06 -11.03
C MET A 360 -12.84 23.32 -11.83
N ILE A 361 -11.58 23.77 -11.85
CA ILE A 361 -11.21 25.04 -12.46
C ILE A 361 -11.53 25.06 -13.96
N LYS A 362 -11.43 23.91 -14.61
CA LYS A 362 -11.61 23.75 -16.06
C LYS A 362 -13.01 23.29 -16.48
N VAL A 363 -13.92 23.04 -15.53
CA VAL A 363 -15.26 22.56 -15.88
C VAL A 363 -16.01 23.67 -16.63
N PRO A 364 -16.55 23.37 -17.83
CA PRO A 364 -17.25 24.38 -18.62
C PRO A 364 -18.62 24.70 -18.04
N GLY A 365 -18.85 25.97 -17.71
CA GLY A 365 -20.16 26.57 -17.44
C GLY A 365 -20.69 27.37 -18.65
N VAL A 366 -21.80 28.10 -18.46
CA VAL A 366 -22.38 28.96 -19.52
C VAL A 366 -21.51 30.19 -19.79
N LYS A 367 -21.05 30.86 -18.74
CA LYS A 367 -20.22 32.07 -18.82
C LYS A 367 -18.72 31.78 -19.05
N GLY A 368 -18.39 30.50 -19.28
CA GLY A 368 -17.03 29.97 -19.31
C GLY A 368 -16.72 29.09 -18.09
N SER A 369 -15.45 28.72 -17.93
CA SER A 369 -14.96 27.99 -16.74
C SER A 369 -14.41 28.97 -15.69
N LEU A 370 -14.05 28.47 -14.51
CA LEU A 370 -13.35 29.28 -13.51
C LEU A 370 -11.94 29.70 -14.01
N SER A 371 -11.31 28.90 -14.88
CA SER A 371 -10.10 29.30 -15.58
C SER A 371 -10.34 30.54 -16.46
N THR A 372 -11.49 30.61 -17.12
CA THR A 372 -11.89 31.77 -17.91
C THR A 372 -12.20 32.98 -17.02
N ALA A 373 -12.81 32.78 -15.85
CA ALA A 373 -13.00 33.86 -14.88
C ALA A 373 -11.65 34.44 -14.42
N ARG A 374 -10.69 33.56 -14.09
CA ARG A 374 -9.33 33.95 -13.70
C ARG A 374 -8.64 34.76 -14.79
N ALA A 375 -8.77 34.35 -16.05
CA ALA A 375 -8.22 35.10 -17.19
C ALA A 375 -8.86 36.49 -17.37
N LYS A 376 -10.09 36.69 -16.87
CA LYS A 376 -10.79 37.99 -16.85
C LYS A 376 -10.53 38.81 -15.58
N GLY A 377 -9.59 38.39 -14.72
CA GLY A 377 -9.18 39.12 -13.53
C GLY A 377 -9.85 38.69 -12.21
N ALA A 378 -10.65 37.63 -12.20
CA ALA A 378 -11.16 37.06 -10.94
C ALA A 378 -10.04 36.38 -10.13
N ASP A 379 -10.08 36.49 -8.80
CA ASP A 379 -9.13 35.79 -7.93
C ASP A 379 -9.64 34.37 -7.64
N VAL A 380 -9.32 33.44 -8.53
CA VAL A 380 -9.59 32.02 -8.38
C VAL A 380 -8.29 31.26 -8.13
N ARG A 381 -8.23 30.51 -7.03
CA ARG A 381 -7.04 29.73 -6.64
C ARG A 381 -7.35 28.25 -6.47
N PHE A 382 -6.34 27.44 -6.78
CA PHE A 382 -6.37 25.99 -6.59
C PHE A 382 -5.86 25.63 -5.19
N LEU A 383 -6.50 24.66 -4.56
CA LEU A 383 -6.06 24.07 -3.28
C LEU A 383 -5.64 22.62 -3.44
N TYR A 384 -4.54 22.24 -2.79
CA TYR A 384 -4.16 20.85 -2.59
C TYR A 384 -4.89 20.23 -1.40
N SER A 385 -5.22 21.04 -0.39
CA SER A 385 -5.95 20.63 0.81
C SER A 385 -6.96 21.71 1.20
N PRO A 386 -8.20 21.34 1.62
CA PRO A 386 -9.19 22.30 2.11
C PRO A 386 -8.68 23.17 3.27
N MET A 387 -7.77 22.66 4.11
CA MET A 387 -7.23 23.41 5.25
C MET A 387 -6.50 24.69 4.88
N GLN A 388 -5.97 24.79 3.65
CA GLN A 388 -5.32 25.99 3.13
C GLN A 388 -6.27 27.21 3.05
N VAL A 389 -7.59 26.99 3.08
CA VAL A 389 -8.59 28.06 3.18
C VAL A 389 -8.34 28.94 4.40
N LEU A 390 -7.92 28.36 5.54
CA LEU A 390 -7.71 29.11 6.77
C LEU A 390 -6.57 30.13 6.63
N ASP A 391 -5.45 29.71 6.05
CA ASP A 391 -4.27 30.57 5.89
C ASP A 391 -4.58 31.69 4.89
N ILE A 392 -5.21 31.36 3.77
CA ILE A 392 -5.63 32.35 2.76
C ILE A 392 -6.62 33.36 3.36
N ALA A 393 -7.56 32.92 4.19
CA ALA A 393 -8.52 33.80 4.86
C ALA A 393 -7.86 34.75 5.85
N LYS A 394 -6.86 34.27 6.62
CA LYS A 394 -6.09 35.09 7.57
C LYS A 394 -5.22 36.11 6.85
N ASP A 395 -4.61 35.74 5.74
CA ASP A 395 -3.77 36.62 4.93
C ASP A 395 -4.58 37.68 4.17
N ASN A 396 -5.88 37.49 4.02
CA ASN A 396 -6.77 38.35 3.24
C ASN A 396 -8.02 38.77 4.06
N PRO A 397 -7.86 39.45 5.21
CA PRO A 397 -8.96 39.72 6.14
C PRO A 397 -10.03 40.66 5.56
N HIS A 398 -9.68 41.43 4.53
CA HIS A 398 -10.56 42.37 3.82
C HIS A 398 -11.27 41.75 2.60
N LYS A 399 -11.05 40.46 2.34
CA LYS A 399 -11.66 39.71 1.23
C LYS A 399 -12.59 38.63 1.78
N ARG A 400 -13.68 38.37 1.05
CA ARG A 400 -14.56 37.21 1.27
C ARG A 400 -13.94 35.99 0.60
N VAL A 401 -13.48 35.03 1.39
CA VAL A 401 -12.90 33.78 0.91
C VAL A 401 -13.99 32.74 0.80
N VAL A 402 -14.28 32.30 -0.43
CA VAL A 402 -15.34 31.32 -0.70
C VAL A 402 -14.71 29.99 -1.10
N TYR A 403 -14.96 28.94 -0.34
CA TYR A 403 -14.57 27.58 -0.70
C TYR A 403 -15.71 26.89 -1.47
N PHE A 404 -15.45 26.56 -2.74
CA PHE A 404 -16.33 25.73 -3.55
C PHE A 404 -16.14 24.26 -3.17
N ALA A 405 -16.86 23.85 -2.12
CA ALA A 405 -16.75 22.53 -1.52
C ALA A 405 -17.48 21.51 -2.41
N ILE A 406 -16.75 20.49 -2.87
CA ILE A 406 -17.28 19.44 -3.75
C ILE A 406 -16.79 18.07 -3.32
N GLY A 407 -17.63 17.06 -3.56
CA GLY A 407 -17.24 15.67 -3.60
C GLY A 407 -18.24 14.77 -2.89
N PHE A 408 -17.94 13.47 -2.91
CA PHE A 408 -18.77 12.47 -2.26
C PHE A 408 -18.56 12.46 -0.73
N GLU A 409 -19.05 11.41 -0.08
CA GLU A 409 -18.89 11.17 1.34
C GLU A 409 -17.41 11.09 1.77
N THR A 410 -16.49 10.84 0.83
CA THR A 410 -15.03 10.86 1.07
C THR A 410 -14.49 12.23 1.41
N THR A 411 -14.99 13.29 0.77
CA THR A 411 -14.46 14.65 0.93
C THR A 411 -15.29 15.49 1.89
N THR A 412 -16.54 15.11 2.13
CA THR A 412 -17.46 15.82 3.03
C THR A 412 -16.88 16.01 4.45
N PRO A 413 -16.24 15.01 5.09
CA PRO A 413 -15.62 15.19 6.40
C PRO A 413 -14.51 16.25 6.42
N MET A 414 -13.79 16.46 5.30
CA MET A 414 -12.75 17.50 5.23
C MET A 414 -13.37 18.90 5.27
N SER A 415 -14.50 19.11 4.60
CA SER A 415 -15.25 20.36 4.68
C SER A 415 -15.85 20.55 6.08
N ALA A 416 -16.34 19.48 6.71
CA ALA A 416 -16.86 19.52 8.08
C ALA A 416 -15.77 19.96 9.07
N ALA A 417 -14.57 19.38 8.96
CA ALA A 417 -13.41 19.76 9.77
C ALA A 417 -12.98 21.21 9.51
N LEU A 418 -13.01 21.66 8.25
CA LEU A 418 -12.68 23.04 7.91
C LEU A 418 -13.69 24.03 8.54
N ILE A 419 -14.99 23.74 8.49
CA ILE A 419 -16.03 24.56 9.15
C ILE A 419 -15.77 24.66 10.65
N GLU A 420 -15.48 23.53 11.31
CA GLU A 420 -15.14 23.50 12.74
C GLU A 420 -13.97 24.45 13.05
N ARG A 421 -12.90 24.38 12.26
CA ARG A 421 -11.72 25.25 12.45
C ARG A 421 -11.97 26.72 12.13
N VAL A 422 -12.84 27.03 11.16
CA VAL A 422 -13.28 28.40 10.87
C VAL A 422 -14.01 28.99 12.07
N ILE A 423 -14.92 28.23 12.68
CA ILE A 423 -15.68 28.64 13.86
C ILE A 423 -14.75 28.81 15.08
N GLU A 424 -13.90 27.83 15.36
CA GLU A 424 -12.93 27.88 16.47
C GLU A 424 -11.97 29.08 16.34
N SER A 425 -11.54 29.38 15.11
CA SER A 425 -10.64 30.50 14.82
C SER A 425 -11.37 31.84 14.69
N ARG A 426 -12.71 31.85 14.83
CA ARG A 426 -13.57 33.04 14.69
C ARG A 426 -13.33 33.81 13.38
N LEU A 427 -13.06 33.10 12.29
CA LEU A 427 -12.88 33.72 10.97
C LEU A 427 -14.25 34.12 10.40
N THR A 428 -14.44 35.41 10.20
CA THR A 428 -15.73 35.98 9.73
C THR A 428 -15.81 36.14 8.22
N ASN A 429 -14.71 35.90 7.51
CA ASN A 429 -14.59 36.14 6.07
C ASN A 429 -14.55 34.84 5.23
N VAL A 430 -14.90 33.69 5.81
CA VAL A 430 -14.91 32.40 5.12
C VAL A 430 -16.33 31.92 4.87
N PHE A 431 -16.63 31.57 3.63
CA PHE A 431 -17.94 31.07 3.20
C PHE A 431 -17.79 29.79 2.39
N PHE A 432 -18.83 28.95 2.42
CA PHE A 432 -18.83 27.64 1.80
C PHE A 432 -19.95 27.54 0.80
N HIS A 433 -19.61 27.23 -0.45
CA HIS A 433 -20.59 26.86 -1.45
C HIS A 433 -20.66 25.33 -1.51
N ILE A 434 -21.67 24.74 -0.87
CA ILE A 434 -21.73 23.30 -0.63
C ILE A 434 -22.28 22.54 -1.84
N ASN A 435 -21.44 21.66 -2.39
CA ASN A 435 -21.77 20.76 -3.49
C ASN A 435 -21.38 19.31 -3.14
N HIS A 436 -21.55 18.92 -1.88
CA HIS A 436 -21.37 17.54 -1.45
C HIS A 436 -22.56 16.69 -1.83
N VAL A 437 -22.27 15.53 -2.42
CA VAL A 437 -23.24 14.61 -3.02
C VAL A 437 -23.11 13.21 -2.44
N LEU A 438 -24.17 12.40 -2.54
CA LEU A 438 -24.25 11.06 -1.96
C LEU A 438 -24.30 9.99 -3.06
N VAL A 439 -23.65 8.84 -2.83
CA VAL A 439 -23.58 7.75 -3.82
C VAL A 439 -24.86 6.90 -3.92
N PRO A 440 -25.53 6.49 -2.83
CA PRO A 440 -26.69 5.60 -2.95
C PRO A 440 -27.87 6.17 -3.76
N PRO A 441 -28.26 7.45 -3.63
CA PRO A 441 -29.38 8.02 -4.40
C PRO A 441 -29.27 7.95 -5.93
N PRO A 442 -28.16 8.36 -6.59
CA PRO A 442 -28.03 8.23 -8.04
C PRO A 442 -27.96 6.77 -8.51
N VAL A 443 -27.43 5.86 -7.70
CA VAL A 443 -27.44 4.43 -8.01
C VAL A 443 -28.88 3.91 -8.08
N ARG A 444 -29.73 4.26 -7.11
CA ARG A 444 -31.16 3.92 -7.16
C ARG A 444 -31.85 4.51 -8.39
N ALA A 445 -31.62 5.79 -8.68
CA ALA A 445 -32.19 6.46 -9.85
C ALA A 445 -31.83 5.75 -11.18
N ILE A 446 -30.60 5.22 -11.28
CA ILE A 446 -30.19 4.40 -12.43
C ILE A 446 -30.91 3.06 -12.43
N LEU A 447 -30.94 2.35 -11.30
CA LEU A 447 -31.56 1.03 -11.19
C LEU A 447 -33.08 1.05 -11.43
N ASP A 448 -33.76 2.14 -11.06
CA ASP A 448 -35.19 2.37 -11.32
C ASP A 448 -35.48 2.70 -12.80
N SER A 449 -34.46 3.02 -13.59
CA SER A 449 -34.63 3.38 -15.00
C SER A 449 -34.99 2.17 -15.86
N LYS A 450 -35.99 2.33 -16.74
CA LYS A 450 -36.36 1.31 -17.75
C LYS A 450 -35.23 0.99 -18.74
N GLN A 451 -34.24 1.88 -18.88
CA GLN A 451 -33.08 1.69 -19.75
C GLN A 451 -31.90 1.04 -19.02
N CYS A 452 -32.07 0.73 -17.72
CA CYS A 452 -31.02 0.14 -16.90
C CYS A 452 -30.64 -1.25 -17.42
N ARG A 453 -29.34 -1.48 -17.54
CA ARG A 453 -28.77 -2.80 -17.80
C ARG A 453 -27.97 -3.34 -16.62
N VAL A 454 -27.77 -2.54 -15.59
CA VAL A 454 -26.94 -2.86 -14.44
C VAL A 454 -27.60 -3.98 -13.65
N ASN A 455 -26.86 -5.06 -13.41
CA ASN A 455 -27.33 -6.18 -12.59
C ASN A 455 -26.30 -6.61 -11.54
N ALA A 456 -25.26 -5.81 -11.31
CA ALA A 456 -24.27 -5.97 -10.25
C ALA A 456 -23.54 -4.65 -9.99
N LEU A 457 -23.00 -4.49 -8.78
CA LEU A 457 -22.31 -3.26 -8.37
C LEU A 457 -20.94 -3.53 -7.75
N ILE A 458 -19.92 -2.81 -8.23
CA ILE A 458 -18.70 -2.57 -7.47
C ILE A 458 -18.83 -1.22 -6.78
N ALA A 459 -19.05 -1.27 -5.46
CA ALA A 459 -19.25 -0.09 -4.63
C ALA A 459 -17.92 0.62 -4.32
N PRO A 460 -17.92 1.96 -4.24
CA PRO A 460 -16.70 2.76 -4.03
C PRO A 460 -16.03 2.50 -2.68
N SER A 461 -14.73 2.17 -2.71
CA SER A 461 -13.95 1.86 -1.50
C SER A 461 -13.91 3.02 -0.53
N HIS A 462 -13.38 4.18 -0.94
CA HIS A 462 -13.12 5.29 -0.01
C HIS A 462 -14.41 5.87 0.56
N VAL A 463 -15.51 5.89 -0.21
CA VAL A 463 -16.84 6.26 0.31
C VAL A 463 -17.21 5.33 1.45
N SER A 464 -17.06 4.02 1.23
CA SER A 464 -17.33 2.98 2.23
C SER A 464 -16.38 3.04 3.44
N VAL A 465 -15.17 3.59 3.31
CA VAL A 465 -14.30 3.85 4.48
C VAL A 465 -14.94 4.87 5.42
N ILE A 466 -15.63 5.87 4.86
CA ILE A 466 -16.31 6.89 5.65
C ILE A 466 -17.67 6.39 6.14
N THR A 467 -18.54 5.92 5.25
CA THR A 467 -19.94 5.61 5.54
C THR A 467 -20.16 4.20 6.08
N GLY A 468 -19.20 3.32 5.85
CA GLY A 468 -19.36 1.88 5.99
C GLY A 468 -20.05 1.27 4.78
N ALA A 469 -19.92 -0.05 4.62
CA ALA A 469 -20.60 -0.78 3.55
C ALA A 469 -22.13 -0.83 3.72
N LYS A 470 -22.64 -0.66 4.96
CA LYS A 470 -24.06 -0.78 5.30
C LYS A 470 -25.01 0.07 4.42
N ILE A 471 -24.53 1.19 3.87
CA ILE A 471 -25.34 2.08 3.03
C ILE A 471 -25.82 1.43 1.72
N TYR A 472 -25.20 0.33 1.30
CA TYR A 472 -25.57 -0.43 0.10
C TYR A 472 -26.49 -1.61 0.41
N LYS A 473 -26.72 -1.94 1.68
CA LYS A 473 -27.49 -3.13 2.10
C LYS A 473 -28.90 -3.11 1.54
N ASP A 474 -29.58 -1.97 1.65
CA ASP A 474 -30.95 -1.82 1.15
C ASP A 474 -31.01 -1.91 -0.37
N ILE A 475 -29.96 -1.44 -1.07
CA ILE A 475 -29.89 -1.55 -2.54
C ILE A 475 -29.76 -3.03 -2.95
N ALA A 476 -28.86 -3.78 -2.29
CA ALA A 476 -28.71 -5.21 -2.57
C ALA A 476 -30.03 -5.97 -2.34
N LEU A 477 -30.71 -5.70 -1.23
CA LEU A 477 -31.98 -6.36 -0.87
C LEU A 477 -33.15 -5.97 -1.79
N GLN A 478 -33.32 -4.68 -2.07
CA GLN A 478 -34.45 -4.17 -2.86
C GLN A 478 -34.34 -4.56 -4.34
N TYR A 479 -33.15 -4.41 -4.93
CA TYR A 479 -32.94 -4.66 -6.35
C TYR A 479 -32.46 -6.09 -6.65
N LYS A 480 -32.13 -6.88 -5.61
CA LYS A 480 -31.63 -8.26 -5.73
C LYS A 480 -30.44 -8.37 -6.67
N ILE A 481 -29.48 -7.45 -6.52
CA ILE A 481 -28.21 -7.46 -7.25
C ILE A 481 -27.04 -7.71 -6.29
N PRO A 482 -26.02 -8.48 -6.70
CA PRO A 482 -24.78 -8.61 -5.94
C PRO A 482 -24.04 -7.28 -5.87
N ILE A 483 -23.56 -6.92 -4.67
CA ILE A 483 -22.78 -5.71 -4.43
C ILE A 483 -21.50 -6.08 -3.69
N VAL A 484 -20.36 -5.65 -4.22
CA VAL A 484 -19.06 -5.84 -3.54
C VAL A 484 -18.37 -4.50 -3.36
N VAL A 485 -18.00 -4.16 -2.12
CA VAL A 485 -17.12 -3.03 -1.85
C VAL A 485 -15.68 -3.45 -2.16
N SER A 486 -15.11 -2.84 -3.19
CA SER A 486 -13.81 -3.20 -3.76
C SER A 486 -12.75 -2.15 -3.48
N GLY A 487 -11.48 -2.57 -3.42
CA GLY A 487 -10.31 -1.68 -3.48
C GLY A 487 -9.99 -1.21 -4.90
N PHE A 488 -8.94 -0.38 -5.04
CA PHE A 488 -8.58 0.23 -6.33
C PHE A 488 -7.54 -0.54 -7.13
N GLU A 489 -6.83 -1.47 -6.52
CA GLU A 489 -5.77 -2.18 -7.20
C GLU A 489 -6.35 -3.25 -8.13
N PRO A 490 -5.68 -3.62 -9.23
CA PRO A 490 -6.26 -4.53 -10.22
C PRO A 490 -6.61 -5.90 -9.63
N VAL A 491 -5.85 -6.40 -8.65
CA VAL A 491 -6.22 -7.63 -7.93
C VAL A 491 -7.51 -7.45 -7.14
N ASP A 492 -7.73 -6.30 -6.49
CA ASP A 492 -8.97 -6.04 -5.73
C ASP A 492 -10.20 -6.10 -6.62
N ILE A 493 -10.11 -5.46 -7.78
CA ILE A 493 -11.21 -5.37 -8.74
C ILE A 493 -11.50 -6.76 -9.32
N MET A 494 -10.46 -7.53 -9.65
CA MET A 494 -10.61 -8.89 -10.19
C MET A 494 -11.16 -9.87 -9.14
N GLU A 495 -10.71 -9.79 -7.89
CA GLU A 495 -11.28 -10.58 -6.79
C GLU A 495 -12.75 -10.20 -6.55
N SER A 496 -13.07 -8.91 -6.53
CA SER A 496 -14.44 -8.44 -6.34
C SER A 496 -15.35 -8.89 -7.48
N LEU A 497 -14.87 -8.84 -8.72
CA LEU A 497 -15.61 -9.37 -9.86
C LEU A 497 -15.80 -10.88 -9.76
N TYR A 498 -14.78 -11.63 -9.31
CA TYR A 498 -14.91 -13.06 -9.06
C TYR A 498 -16.00 -13.37 -8.02
N MET A 499 -16.04 -12.62 -6.92
CA MET A 499 -17.10 -12.73 -5.90
C MET A 499 -18.49 -12.44 -6.48
N ILE A 500 -18.63 -11.38 -7.29
CA ILE A 500 -19.91 -11.06 -7.98
C ILE A 500 -20.34 -12.20 -8.91
N VAL A 501 -19.41 -12.73 -9.71
CA VAL A 501 -19.71 -13.83 -10.65
C VAL A 501 -20.14 -15.08 -9.89
N GLN A 502 -19.51 -15.38 -8.75
CA GLN A 502 -19.89 -16.49 -7.88
C GLN A 502 -21.30 -16.32 -7.32
N GLN A 503 -21.64 -15.13 -6.82
CA GLN A 503 -23.01 -14.83 -6.40
C GLN A 503 -24.01 -14.96 -7.57
N GLY A 504 -23.65 -14.48 -8.77
CA GLY A 504 -24.48 -14.59 -9.97
C GLY A 504 -24.77 -16.04 -10.38
N VAL A 505 -23.78 -16.94 -10.28
CA VAL A 505 -23.96 -18.38 -10.51
C VAL A 505 -24.83 -19.03 -9.44
N ASN A 506 -24.63 -18.64 -8.18
CA ASN A 506 -25.40 -19.14 -7.03
C ASN A 506 -26.81 -18.53 -6.90
N LYS A 507 -27.15 -17.54 -7.74
CA LYS A 507 -28.40 -16.75 -7.66
C LYS A 507 -28.56 -16.02 -6.32
N GLU A 508 -27.44 -15.52 -5.80
CA GLU A 508 -27.36 -14.73 -4.58
C GLU A 508 -27.25 -13.23 -4.90
N ALA A 509 -27.68 -12.39 -3.96
CA ALA A 509 -27.64 -10.94 -4.07
C ALA A 509 -27.21 -10.33 -2.74
N ASN A 510 -25.99 -10.66 -2.33
CA ASN A 510 -25.41 -10.27 -1.05
C ASN A 510 -24.55 -9.01 -1.20
N LEU A 511 -24.47 -8.25 -0.11
CA LEU A 511 -23.48 -7.21 0.07
C LEU A 511 -22.24 -7.83 0.72
N ASP A 512 -21.13 -7.86 -0.02
CA ASP A 512 -19.84 -8.30 0.50
C ASP A 512 -18.82 -7.15 0.56
N ILE A 513 -17.83 -7.33 1.43
CA ILE A 513 -16.68 -6.42 1.53
C ILE A 513 -15.45 -7.21 1.08
N GLN A 514 -14.89 -6.86 -0.08
CA GLN A 514 -13.57 -7.35 -0.51
C GLN A 514 -12.47 -6.50 0.14
N TYR A 515 -12.68 -5.19 0.24
CA TYR A 515 -11.70 -4.24 0.79
C TYR A 515 -11.62 -4.23 2.34
N LYS A 516 -11.63 -5.42 2.97
CA LYS A 516 -11.69 -5.63 4.44
C LYS A 516 -10.54 -4.99 5.22
N ARG A 517 -9.43 -4.70 4.53
CA ARG A 517 -8.25 -4.06 5.11
C ARG A 517 -8.47 -2.62 5.58
N VAL A 518 -9.47 -1.92 5.03
CA VAL A 518 -9.78 -0.53 5.43
C VAL A 518 -11.29 -0.32 5.67
N VAL A 519 -12.15 -1.15 5.08
CA VAL A 519 -13.61 -0.97 5.18
C VAL A 519 -14.23 -1.92 6.19
N SER A 520 -15.11 -1.38 7.03
CA SER A 520 -16.04 -2.12 7.88
C SER A 520 -17.48 -1.88 7.43
N MET A 521 -18.44 -2.62 8.00
CA MET A 521 -19.87 -2.37 7.76
C MET A 521 -20.27 -0.97 8.24
N GLU A 522 -19.64 -0.48 9.31
CA GLU A 522 -20.07 0.71 10.04
C GLU A 522 -19.35 1.98 9.55
N GLY A 523 -18.16 1.83 8.99
CA GLY A 523 -17.32 2.92 8.51
C GLY A 523 -16.66 3.71 9.65
N ASN A 524 -16.30 4.95 9.34
CA ASN A 524 -15.69 5.87 10.27
C ASN A 524 -16.74 6.68 11.02
N LEU A 525 -17.13 6.20 12.20
CA LEU A 525 -18.16 6.84 13.04
C LEU A 525 -17.78 8.27 13.45
N LYS A 526 -16.48 8.56 13.66
CA LYS A 526 -16.01 9.91 13.99
C LYS A 526 -16.26 10.88 12.83
N ALA A 527 -15.90 10.48 11.61
CA ALA A 527 -16.15 11.28 10.41
C ALA A 527 -17.65 11.47 10.16
N GLN A 528 -18.46 10.42 10.31
CA GLN A 528 -19.93 10.51 10.19
C GLN A 528 -20.51 11.51 11.18
N SER A 529 -20.16 11.42 12.48
CA SER A 529 -20.64 12.35 13.51
C SER A 529 -20.27 13.81 13.21
N MET A 530 -19.10 14.04 12.62
CA MET A 530 -18.64 15.37 12.23
C MET A 530 -19.46 15.91 11.06
N VAL A 531 -19.74 15.09 10.04
CA VAL A 531 -20.61 15.47 8.92
C VAL A 531 -22.02 15.78 9.43
N GLU A 532 -22.60 14.90 10.26
CA GLU A 532 -23.92 15.08 10.85
C GLU A 532 -24.04 16.35 11.71
N ARG A 533 -22.95 16.82 12.32
CA ARG A 533 -22.95 18.06 13.10
C ARG A 533 -23.27 19.29 12.23
N TYR A 534 -22.67 19.38 11.05
CA TYR A 534 -22.71 20.59 10.21
C TYR A 534 -23.67 20.51 9.04
N PHE A 535 -23.95 19.30 8.55
CA PHE A 535 -24.70 19.08 7.32
C PHE A 535 -26.04 18.38 7.54
N GLU A 536 -26.98 18.65 6.65
CA GLU A 536 -28.23 17.91 6.47
C GLU A 536 -28.48 17.64 4.98
N LYS A 537 -29.33 16.65 4.68
CA LYS A 537 -29.69 16.34 3.30
C LYS A 537 -30.52 17.46 2.68
N ARG A 538 -30.28 17.75 1.41
CA ARG A 538 -31.14 18.60 0.58
C ARG A 538 -32.37 17.80 0.15
N LYS A 539 -33.51 18.48 0.00
CA LYS A 539 -34.73 17.86 -0.53
C LYS A 539 -34.53 17.33 -1.95
N SER A 540 -33.88 18.12 -2.80
CA SER A 540 -33.55 17.77 -4.19
C SER A 540 -32.21 18.38 -4.58
N PHE A 541 -31.55 17.76 -5.54
CA PHE A 541 -30.35 18.28 -6.17
C PHE A 541 -30.25 17.77 -7.60
N GLU A 542 -29.94 18.66 -8.54
CA GLU A 542 -29.71 18.30 -9.93
C GLU A 542 -28.39 17.51 -10.05
N TRP A 543 -28.43 16.40 -10.79
CA TRP A 543 -27.25 15.65 -11.21
C TRP A 543 -27.13 15.76 -12.71
N ARG A 544 -25.98 16.22 -13.18
CA ARG A 544 -25.70 16.37 -14.61
C ARG A 544 -25.86 15.02 -15.31
N GLY A 545 -26.82 14.96 -16.24
CA GLY A 545 -27.13 13.76 -17.00
C GLY A 545 -28.08 12.75 -16.32
N LEU A 546 -28.45 12.97 -15.06
CA LEU A 546 -29.43 12.15 -14.33
C LEU A 546 -30.69 12.94 -13.93
N GLY A 547 -30.65 14.28 -13.97
CA GLY A 547 -31.76 15.14 -13.58
C GLY A 547 -31.83 15.37 -12.07
N GLU A 548 -32.96 15.86 -11.58
CA GLU A 548 -33.20 16.08 -10.15
C GLU A 548 -33.33 14.76 -9.39
N ILE A 549 -32.54 14.60 -8.32
CA ILE A 549 -32.56 13.41 -7.46
C ILE A 549 -32.82 13.84 -6.02
N THR A 550 -33.84 13.26 -5.41
CA THR A 550 -34.22 13.53 -4.02
C THR A 550 -33.14 13.07 -3.05
N GLU A 551 -32.92 13.87 -2.00
CA GLU A 551 -32.02 13.51 -0.90
C GLU A 551 -30.59 13.08 -1.32
N SER A 552 -30.11 13.62 -2.45
CA SER A 552 -28.87 13.18 -3.10
C SER A 552 -27.66 14.07 -2.83
N ALA A 553 -27.85 15.16 -2.10
CA ALA A 553 -26.80 16.12 -1.76
C ALA A 553 -26.98 16.68 -0.35
N LEU A 554 -25.95 17.34 0.15
CA LEU A 554 -25.91 17.96 1.46
C LEU A 554 -25.97 19.49 1.38
N ARG A 555 -26.47 20.11 2.45
CA ARG A 555 -26.40 21.55 2.71
C ARG A 555 -26.01 21.80 4.16
N LEU A 556 -25.56 23.01 4.46
CA LEU A 556 -25.35 23.40 5.85
C LEU A 556 -26.68 23.41 6.60
N LYS A 557 -26.64 22.98 7.87
CA LYS A 557 -27.79 23.10 8.77
C LYS A 557 -28.12 24.58 9.01
N PRO A 558 -29.39 24.91 9.35
CA PRO A 558 -29.83 26.28 9.61
C PRO A 558 -28.92 27.08 10.57
N ALA A 559 -28.35 26.43 11.59
CA ALA A 559 -27.45 27.06 12.56
C ALA A 559 -26.15 27.62 11.94
N TYR A 560 -25.74 27.14 10.77
CA TYR A 560 -24.50 27.54 10.09
C TYR A 560 -24.76 28.32 8.79
N THR A 561 -25.98 28.84 8.60
CA THR A 561 -26.37 29.61 7.40
C THR A 561 -25.52 30.87 7.17
N HIS A 562 -24.96 31.46 8.23
CA HIS A 562 -24.04 32.59 8.13
C HIS A 562 -22.73 32.27 7.39
N LEU A 563 -22.38 30.98 7.27
CA LEU A 563 -21.23 30.49 6.50
C LEU A 563 -21.64 30.03 5.08
N ASP A 564 -22.93 30.00 4.75
CA ASP A 564 -23.42 29.47 3.48
C ASP A 564 -23.32 30.52 2.37
N ALA A 565 -22.48 30.26 1.37
CA ALA A 565 -22.32 31.16 0.23
C ALA A 565 -23.61 31.29 -0.61
N GLU A 566 -24.50 30.29 -0.62
CA GLU A 566 -25.77 30.38 -1.33
C GLU A 566 -26.71 31.42 -0.70
N VAL A 567 -26.61 31.59 0.62
CA VAL A 567 -27.39 32.60 1.37
C VAL A 567 -26.74 33.97 1.22
N VAL A 568 -25.44 34.06 1.51
CA VAL A 568 -24.69 35.32 1.53
C VAL A 568 -24.64 36.00 0.16
N PHE A 569 -24.61 35.22 -0.92
CA PHE A 569 -24.56 35.74 -2.30
C PHE A 569 -25.90 35.61 -3.05
N SER A 570 -26.98 35.25 -2.37
CA SER A 570 -28.29 34.96 -2.98
C SER A 570 -28.79 36.00 -4.01
N SER A 571 -28.47 37.28 -3.82
CA SER A 571 -28.87 38.37 -4.73
C SER A 571 -28.22 38.33 -6.12
N ILE A 572 -27.13 37.58 -6.31
CA ILE A 572 -26.39 37.51 -7.58
C ILE A 572 -26.40 36.12 -8.23
N LEU A 573 -26.88 35.09 -7.52
CA LEU A 573 -26.79 33.71 -7.98
C LEU A 573 -27.90 33.37 -8.96
N SER A 574 -27.52 32.82 -10.11
CA SER A 574 -28.48 32.26 -11.06
C SER A 574 -29.15 31.01 -10.48
N THR A 575 -30.46 30.88 -10.68
CA THR A 575 -31.26 29.72 -10.23
C THR A 575 -31.72 28.81 -11.36
N ASP A 576 -31.54 29.23 -12.61
CA ASP A 576 -32.06 28.51 -13.76
C ASP A 576 -31.33 27.19 -14.00
N SER A 577 -32.10 26.15 -14.34
CA SER A 577 -31.54 24.89 -14.82
C SER A 577 -30.99 25.09 -16.24
N ILE A 578 -29.76 24.63 -16.46
CA ILE A 578 -29.03 24.87 -17.70
C ILE A 578 -28.78 23.52 -18.39
N PRO A 579 -29.31 23.32 -19.61
CA PRO A 579 -29.13 22.05 -20.31
C PRO A 579 -27.68 21.83 -20.75
N ASP A 580 -27.35 20.55 -20.91
CA ASP A 580 -26.05 20.14 -21.38
C ASP A 580 -25.84 20.37 -22.89
N ASN A 581 -24.58 20.28 -23.35
CA ASN A 581 -24.32 20.36 -24.79
C ASN A 581 -24.99 19.18 -25.50
N LYS A 582 -25.93 19.45 -26.42
CA LYS A 582 -26.69 18.43 -27.15
C LYS A 582 -25.81 17.43 -27.91
N ALA A 583 -24.61 17.82 -28.32
CA ALA A 583 -23.67 16.92 -29.00
C ALA A 583 -22.93 15.97 -28.04
N CYS A 584 -22.92 16.28 -26.74
CA CYS A 584 -22.24 15.49 -25.72
C CYS A 584 -23.16 14.39 -25.16
N ARG A 585 -22.62 13.18 -24.99
CA ARG A 585 -23.33 12.03 -24.41
C ARG A 585 -22.89 11.68 -22.99
N CYS A 586 -22.28 12.62 -22.25
CA CYS A 586 -21.76 12.36 -20.89
C CYS A 586 -22.86 11.84 -19.95
N GLY A 587 -24.09 12.36 -20.04
CA GLY A 587 -25.22 11.82 -19.26
C GLY A 587 -25.63 10.39 -19.61
N ASP A 588 -25.57 9.99 -20.88
CA ASP A 588 -25.80 8.59 -21.28
C ASP A 588 -24.70 7.67 -20.76
N ILE A 589 -23.45 8.16 -20.77
CA ILE A 589 -22.29 7.42 -20.29
C ILE A 589 -22.39 7.18 -18.78
N LEU A 590 -22.67 8.22 -18.00
CA LEU A 590 -22.81 8.12 -16.54
C LEU A 590 -23.99 7.22 -16.12
N ARG A 591 -25.01 7.08 -16.96
CA ARG A 591 -26.14 6.15 -16.76
C ARG A 591 -25.86 4.73 -17.26
N GLY A 592 -24.74 4.51 -17.95
CA GLY A 592 -24.40 3.21 -18.53
C GLY A 592 -25.18 2.83 -19.80
N VAL A 593 -25.85 3.81 -20.43
CA VAL A 593 -26.60 3.63 -21.67
C VAL A 593 -25.70 3.75 -22.91
N ALA A 594 -24.53 4.38 -22.75
CA ALA A 594 -23.54 4.57 -23.81
C ALA A 594 -22.12 4.41 -23.27
N LYS A 595 -21.16 4.14 -24.16
CA LYS A 595 -19.72 4.22 -23.89
C LYS A 595 -19.14 5.52 -24.44
N PRO A 596 -17.99 5.98 -23.95
CA PRO A 596 -17.29 7.14 -24.54
C PRO A 596 -17.08 7.02 -26.05
N LEU A 597 -16.76 5.83 -26.54
CA LEU A 597 -16.59 5.55 -27.98
C LEU A 597 -17.90 5.68 -28.79
N ASP A 598 -19.07 5.62 -28.14
CA ASP A 598 -20.37 5.82 -28.80
C ASP A 598 -20.73 7.32 -28.92
N CYS A 599 -19.87 8.22 -28.44
CA CYS A 599 -20.08 9.66 -28.50
C CYS A 599 -19.35 10.25 -29.72
N LYS A 600 -20.11 10.77 -30.69
CA LYS A 600 -19.56 11.28 -31.97
C LYS A 600 -18.50 12.39 -31.84
N VAL A 601 -18.50 13.12 -30.72
CA VAL A 601 -17.54 14.20 -30.46
C VAL A 601 -16.33 13.75 -29.65
N PHE A 602 -16.34 12.55 -29.07
CA PHE A 602 -15.25 12.01 -28.26
C PHE A 602 -13.96 11.86 -29.08
N GLY A 603 -12.84 12.35 -28.56
CA GLY A 603 -11.52 12.25 -29.20
C GLY A 603 -11.33 13.22 -30.38
N LYS A 604 -12.42 13.80 -30.90
CA LYS A 604 -12.44 14.74 -32.03
C LYS A 604 -12.52 16.18 -31.54
N SER A 605 -13.74 16.73 -31.48
CA SER A 605 -13.97 18.08 -30.98
C SER A 605 -14.00 18.16 -29.45
N CYS A 606 -14.21 17.02 -28.76
CA CYS A 606 -14.11 16.90 -27.30
C CYS A 606 -12.81 16.18 -26.92
N THR A 607 -11.84 16.94 -26.40
CA THR A 607 -10.53 16.46 -25.96
C THR A 607 -10.19 17.03 -24.57
N PRO A 608 -9.15 16.55 -23.87
CA PRO A 608 -8.75 17.16 -22.59
C PRO A 608 -8.37 18.64 -22.68
N SER A 609 -7.86 19.09 -23.82
CA SER A 609 -7.54 20.50 -24.08
C SER A 609 -8.77 21.33 -24.47
N ASN A 610 -9.78 20.70 -25.09
CA ASN A 610 -11.06 21.31 -25.46
C ASN A 610 -12.25 20.44 -25.01
N PRO A 611 -12.56 20.40 -23.70
CA PRO A 611 -13.60 19.51 -23.20
C PRO A 611 -15.00 20.09 -23.44
N LEU A 612 -15.83 19.37 -24.20
CA LEU A 612 -17.24 19.72 -24.40
C LEU A 612 -18.15 19.24 -23.26
N GLY A 613 -17.72 18.23 -22.50
CA GLY A 613 -18.46 17.62 -21.39
C GLY A 613 -17.57 17.37 -20.19
N SER A 614 -18.15 17.37 -19.00
CA SER A 614 -17.43 17.20 -17.72
C SER A 614 -16.70 15.87 -17.60
N CYS A 615 -17.22 14.80 -18.22
CA CYS A 615 -16.57 13.49 -18.28
C CYS A 615 -15.16 13.50 -18.90
N MET A 616 -14.83 14.53 -19.71
CA MET A 616 -13.50 14.71 -20.33
C MET A 616 -12.59 15.66 -19.51
N VAL A 617 -13.18 16.46 -18.60
CA VAL A 617 -12.44 17.45 -17.79
C VAL A 617 -11.77 16.77 -16.60
N SER A 618 -12.55 15.98 -15.86
CA SER A 618 -12.10 15.40 -14.60
C SER A 618 -11.04 14.34 -14.82
N SER A 619 -10.03 14.31 -13.95
CA SER A 619 -9.04 13.24 -13.92
C SER A 619 -9.62 11.88 -13.51
N GLU A 620 -10.86 11.87 -12.98
CA GLU A 620 -11.66 10.69 -12.63
C GLU A 620 -12.75 10.35 -13.67
N GLY A 621 -12.86 11.15 -14.74
CA GLY A 621 -13.96 11.02 -15.70
C GLY A 621 -13.79 9.84 -16.66
N ALA A 622 -14.88 9.12 -16.94
CA ALA A 622 -14.86 7.97 -17.84
C ALA A 622 -14.34 8.32 -19.25
N CYS A 623 -14.71 9.47 -19.82
CA CYS A 623 -14.16 9.88 -21.12
C CYS A 623 -12.66 10.18 -21.02
N ALA A 624 -12.22 10.87 -19.97
CA ALA A 624 -10.80 11.13 -19.75
C ALA A 624 -9.99 9.82 -19.61
N ALA A 625 -10.52 8.81 -18.91
CA ALA A 625 -9.91 7.48 -18.79
C ALA A 625 -9.76 6.81 -20.17
N TYR A 626 -10.83 6.80 -20.98
CA TYR A 626 -10.81 6.25 -22.33
C TYR A 626 -9.85 7.00 -23.24
N TYR A 627 -9.78 8.33 -23.13
CA TYR A 627 -8.87 9.13 -23.96
C TYR A 627 -7.40 8.89 -23.57
N LYS A 628 -7.13 8.69 -22.27
CA LYS A 628 -5.78 8.51 -21.76
C LYS A 628 -5.20 7.11 -21.99
N TYR A 629 -6.02 6.08 -21.84
CA TYR A 629 -5.57 4.68 -21.86
C TYR A 629 -6.06 3.90 -23.07
N GLY A 630 -7.09 4.38 -23.76
CA GLY A 630 -7.58 3.77 -24.99
C GLY A 630 -6.72 4.18 -26.20
N ASP A 631 -6.79 3.38 -27.26
CA ASP A 631 -6.22 3.76 -28.55
C ASP A 631 -7.16 4.74 -29.26
N VAL A 632 -6.89 6.03 -29.11
CA VAL A 632 -7.65 7.13 -29.74
C VAL A 632 -7.10 7.48 -31.13
N SER A 633 -5.98 6.88 -31.56
CA SER A 633 -5.27 7.25 -32.79
C SER A 633 -6.05 6.90 -34.07
N ASN A 634 -7.01 5.97 -33.96
CA ASN A 634 -7.82 5.46 -35.07
C ASN A 634 -9.24 6.07 -35.15
N LEU A 635 -9.53 7.17 -34.44
CA LEU A 635 -10.88 7.75 -34.31
C LEU A 635 -11.21 8.90 -35.26
#